data_AF-A0A653CZ57-F1
#
_entry.id   AF-A0A653CZ57-F1
#
_cell.length_a   1.000
_cell.length_b   1.000
_cell.length_c   1.000
_cell.angle_alpha   90.00
_cell.angle_beta   90.00
_cell.angle_gamma   90.00
#
_symmetry.space_group_name_H-M   'P 1'
#
loop_
_entity.id
_entity.type
_entity.pdbx_description
1 polymer ?
#
loop_
_entity_poly.entity_id
_entity_poly.type
_entity_poly.pdbx_seq_one_letter_code
_entity_poly.pdbx_strand_id
1 'polypeptide(L)'
;MSLITSELPTLYEHYTAGGIHTGLNADKPYFTLNGKNISIYSGAVHYFRVPKQYWRDRLRKLRAAVDTYIPWNLHEPQAYSFDFGQGGSDWEDFLDVREFLSIAKEEDLFAIVRPGPYICAEWEFGGLPSWLLREAGIKFRTSDAVFMKYVRRYTALENVSRNTYMTLSNKENQKPSEELHQQFLDDGNYKATLYFSVLLPILAMLQFTKGGPIVALQIENEYASTYQPGTFTPDKKYMKQLRQILIDHGIVELIITSDAAGYGTRGSLPGLVFQTVNFGSDPDHQFDLLKAFQPNRPIMAMEFWTGWFDHWSEIHFLRNDSDFRDNLERILRYPASVNMYMFTGGTSFGFMNGANLDNELDDNSGYEPDTTSYDYDPPLAENGDYTGKYQMVKELLKKYNPIETRLPETPHLAPRVAYKSQTIQGQLTLDEIIYRIPDRLYTSHLKPMEYLPINNMSGQSYGYIIYRHKLYDLPRSSKLTIGGRVRDTVVVTLNDHLISRPLDVVSDLDGFGFWRTVNSTLDLGSDAHTYAVMDLMVENWGRVGYGKRNQFYQFKGLWSTDVYVNREKLQDWEIFPLEFKRSWTQSLTGWHTPFKSTGPALYKTDIFIDDPRDTYLDMQSWCKGIVIVNSFVLGRYSKIGPQQTLYLPGPFLRKGRNDIFVFEHYRAAGSISFADSPVFKTRTTEEKGLRVSNRFIKTAQEEDLFVLVRPGPFICAEWEFGGLPSWLLREEGIKVRTSDPKYMKYVQRYFNALLGILAALQFTKGGPIIGFQVENEYGATSSNNPPFSPDTKYLEEIRFLMLTNNITELLFTSDSPLSSGNSGTLPTLFQTANFDKEPERNFDKLKELQKDKPSMAMEYWSGWFMHWTEAPYQGTVEGFRDHYERILKYPASVNLYMFHGGTSCGFMNGANMDSAVQATYKPDISGYDYDAPLTENGAYGKKYEVVKQLLEKYNPIKTKVPDMPPEIEPVAYPEVKIKHFIGYENLLSQLPHKIESEKLISMENLPINNGSGQSYGYIVYRKKNVKLTAKSILKISGYIHDTIQVYVNGKLLNKNVVDTSGFGFWKLNDSSIVLEEPIEDATVDLVVCNMGRNNYGHLDTFHQFKGIWNSIFLNDQEIINWEIYPIEFRKAWTEKLENWMEFDATASSRFGMGLYKAELDLKETEDTFVDMSKWQKGVVIVNNFVLGRYWKVGPQQTLYLPAPLLKTGKNEIIVFEELHPEGKIAFSSEPLNFNNFTNIV
;
A
#
# COMPACT_ATOMS: atom_id res chain seq x y z
N MET A 1 2.75 -69.70 -18.05
CA MET A 1 1.67 -68.82 -17.57
C MET A 1 2.30 -67.47 -17.28
N SER A 2 1.96 -66.46 -18.08
CA SER A 2 2.46 -65.10 -17.96
C SER A 2 1.89 -64.43 -16.72
N LEU A 3 2.76 -63.86 -15.88
CA LEU A 3 2.38 -62.84 -14.91
C LEU A 3 2.04 -61.57 -15.71
N ILE A 4 0.77 -61.42 -16.08
CA ILE A 4 0.25 -60.13 -16.57
C ILE A 4 0.07 -59.26 -15.32
N THR A 5 1.05 -58.42 -15.03
CA THR A 5 0.81 -57.22 -14.21
C THR A 5 -0.13 -56.34 -15.03
N SER A 6 -1.43 -56.33 -14.72
CA SER A 6 -2.38 -55.47 -15.44
C SER A 6 -2.05 -54.01 -15.09
N GLU A 7 -1.42 -53.27 -16.02
CA GLU A 7 -1.26 -51.83 -15.89
C GLU A 7 -2.64 -51.16 -15.75
N LEU A 8 -2.75 -50.12 -14.90
CA LEU A 8 -3.97 -49.32 -14.81
C LEU A 8 -4.30 -48.68 -16.17
N PRO A 9 -5.59 -48.55 -16.54
CA PRO A 9 -6.00 -47.87 -17.76
C PRO A 9 -5.77 -46.36 -17.68
N THR A 10 -5.60 -45.72 -18.82
CA THR A 10 -5.75 -44.26 -18.99
C THR A 10 -7.21 -43.84 -18.76
N LEU A 11 -7.48 -42.55 -18.56
CA LEU A 11 -8.85 -42.01 -18.48
C LEU A 11 -9.61 -42.30 -19.77
N TYR A 12 -9.02 -42.05 -20.93
CA TYR A 12 -9.70 -42.35 -22.19
C TYR A 12 -9.96 -43.85 -22.35
N GLU A 13 -9.03 -44.75 -22.03
CA GLU A 13 -9.32 -46.19 -22.05
C GLU A 13 -10.45 -46.55 -21.09
N HIS A 14 -10.43 -46.00 -19.87
CA HIS A 14 -11.47 -46.26 -18.88
C HIS A 14 -12.84 -45.82 -19.39
N TYR A 15 -12.97 -44.63 -19.96
CA TYR A 15 -14.26 -44.07 -20.38
C TYR A 15 -14.68 -44.42 -21.81
N THR A 16 -13.78 -44.91 -22.68
CA THR A 16 -14.07 -45.11 -24.12
C THR A 16 -13.89 -46.55 -24.62
N ALA A 17 -13.49 -47.52 -23.79
CA ALA A 17 -13.28 -48.92 -24.19
C ALA A 17 -14.46 -49.59 -24.94
N GLY A 18 -15.70 -49.10 -24.76
CA GLY A 18 -16.90 -49.59 -25.44
C GLY A 18 -17.39 -48.70 -26.60
N GLY A 19 -16.55 -47.78 -27.08
CA GLY A 19 -16.96 -46.68 -27.96
C GLY A 19 -17.56 -45.50 -27.17
N ILE A 20 -17.70 -44.35 -27.83
CA ILE A 20 -18.26 -43.13 -27.24
C ILE A 20 -19.73 -42.99 -27.67
N HIS A 21 -20.63 -43.01 -26.70
CA HIS A 21 -22.08 -42.94 -26.92
C HIS A 21 -22.70 -41.68 -26.32
N THR A 22 -22.20 -41.23 -25.17
CA THR A 22 -22.68 -40.03 -24.48
C THR A 22 -21.54 -39.22 -23.89
N GLY A 23 -21.73 -37.89 -23.84
CA GLY A 23 -20.82 -36.96 -23.17
C GLY A 23 -20.98 -36.95 -21.65
N LEU A 24 -20.52 -35.87 -21.02
CA LEU A 24 -20.74 -35.63 -19.59
C LEU A 24 -22.23 -35.37 -19.32
N ASN A 25 -22.80 -36.07 -18.34
CA ASN A 25 -24.19 -35.95 -17.95
C ASN A 25 -24.34 -35.66 -16.45
N ALA A 26 -25.26 -34.75 -16.15
CA ALA A 26 -25.55 -34.24 -14.80
C ALA A 26 -27.02 -34.44 -14.40
N ASP A 27 -27.74 -35.42 -14.97
CA ASP A 27 -29.16 -35.69 -14.67
C ASP A 27 -29.36 -36.57 -13.43
N LYS A 28 -28.27 -37.10 -12.87
CA LYS A 28 -28.26 -37.88 -11.62
C LYS A 28 -27.61 -37.07 -10.50
N PRO A 29 -27.70 -37.50 -9.22
CA PRO A 29 -27.00 -36.85 -8.10
C PRO A 29 -25.45 -36.91 -8.16
N TYR A 30 -24.89 -37.49 -9.21
CA TYR A 30 -23.47 -37.64 -9.49
C TYR A 30 -23.24 -37.48 -10.99
N PHE A 31 -22.05 -37.07 -11.41
CA PHE A 31 -21.73 -37.00 -12.84
C PHE A 31 -21.53 -38.39 -13.42
N THR A 32 -21.90 -38.54 -14.69
CA THR A 32 -21.50 -39.68 -15.50
C THR A 32 -20.87 -39.21 -16.81
N LEU A 33 -19.79 -39.86 -17.24
CA LEU A 33 -19.18 -39.66 -18.54
C LEU A 33 -19.26 -40.98 -19.30
N ASN A 34 -19.85 -40.95 -20.50
CA ASN A 34 -20.12 -42.15 -21.31
C ASN A 34 -20.78 -43.29 -20.50
N GLY A 35 -21.74 -42.93 -19.63
CA GLY A 35 -22.49 -43.86 -18.78
C GLY A 35 -21.79 -44.35 -17.52
N LYS A 36 -20.52 -43.97 -17.26
CA LYS A 36 -19.75 -44.35 -16.06
C LYS A 36 -19.62 -43.18 -15.09
N ASN A 37 -19.63 -43.45 -13.79
CA ASN A 37 -19.49 -42.39 -12.78
C ASN A 37 -18.15 -41.66 -12.90
N ILE A 38 -18.15 -40.35 -12.64
CA ILE A 38 -16.94 -39.52 -12.63
C ILE A 38 -17.07 -38.42 -11.56
N SER A 39 -15.94 -38.05 -10.97
CA SER A 39 -15.78 -36.77 -10.27
C SER A 39 -14.78 -35.94 -11.06
N ILE A 40 -15.11 -34.67 -11.33
CA ILE A 40 -14.26 -33.79 -12.11
C ILE A 40 -13.34 -33.06 -11.16
N TYR A 41 -12.09 -33.49 -11.11
CA TYR A 41 -11.01 -32.76 -10.45
C TYR A 41 -10.22 -32.04 -11.52
N SER A 42 -10.48 -30.74 -11.65
CA SER A 42 -9.91 -29.88 -12.68
C SER A 42 -8.97 -28.85 -12.07
N GLY A 43 -8.03 -28.36 -12.87
CA GLY A 43 -7.25 -27.18 -12.55
C GLY A 43 -7.30 -26.16 -13.68
N ALA A 44 -7.50 -24.89 -13.34
CA ALA A 44 -7.48 -23.81 -14.31
C ALA A 44 -6.05 -23.52 -14.76
N VAL A 45 -5.82 -23.58 -16.08
CA VAL A 45 -4.56 -23.26 -16.75
C VAL A 45 -4.88 -22.44 -18.00
N HIS A 46 -4.51 -21.17 -17.98
CA HIS A 46 -4.74 -20.28 -19.11
C HIS A 46 -3.61 -20.41 -20.12
N TYR A 47 -3.89 -21.01 -21.27
CA TYR A 47 -2.89 -21.20 -22.33
C TYR A 47 -2.28 -19.88 -22.83
N PHE A 48 -3.02 -18.77 -22.72
CA PHE A 48 -2.57 -17.42 -23.08
C PHE A 48 -1.69 -16.74 -22.01
N ARG A 49 -1.45 -17.37 -20.86
CA ARG A 49 -0.52 -16.92 -19.80
C ARG A 49 0.72 -17.80 -19.65
N VAL A 50 0.83 -18.84 -20.50
CA VAL A 50 1.93 -19.80 -20.50
C VAL A 50 2.43 -19.95 -21.94
N PRO A 51 3.73 -19.77 -22.24
CA PRO A 51 4.24 -19.98 -23.59
C PRO A 51 3.95 -21.41 -24.09
N LYS A 52 3.63 -21.59 -25.38
CA LYS A 52 3.23 -22.89 -25.93
C LYS A 52 4.20 -24.04 -25.64
N GLN A 53 5.50 -23.74 -25.59
CA GLN A 53 6.57 -24.70 -25.32
C GLN A 53 6.44 -25.32 -23.91
N TYR A 54 5.74 -24.64 -23.00
CA TYR A 54 5.52 -25.08 -21.62
C TYR A 54 4.14 -25.68 -21.37
N TRP A 55 3.20 -25.62 -22.31
CA TRP A 55 1.86 -26.19 -22.12
C TRP A 55 1.90 -27.65 -21.70
N ARG A 56 2.67 -28.49 -22.39
CA ARG A 56 2.78 -29.92 -22.05
C ARG A 56 3.32 -30.14 -20.64
N ASP A 57 4.32 -29.37 -20.22
CA ASP A 57 4.86 -29.46 -18.86
C ASP A 57 3.77 -29.13 -17.81
N ARG A 58 3.04 -28.03 -18.01
CA ARG A 58 1.99 -27.62 -17.06
C ARG A 58 0.84 -28.63 -17.02
N LEU A 59 0.41 -29.11 -18.19
CA LEU A 59 -0.67 -30.09 -18.32
C LEU A 59 -0.29 -31.44 -17.71
N ARG A 60 0.94 -31.93 -17.90
CA ARG A 60 1.39 -33.20 -17.31
C ARG A 60 1.38 -33.21 -15.78
N LYS A 61 1.43 -32.03 -15.15
CA LYS A 61 1.37 -31.87 -13.69
C LYS A 61 -0.06 -31.92 -13.13
N LEU A 62 -1.09 -31.80 -13.98
CA LEU A 62 -2.51 -31.92 -13.60
C LEU A 62 -2.95 -33.39 -13.48
N ARG A 63 -4.19 -33.57 -13.00
CA ARG A 63 -4.89 -34.85 -13.00
C ARG A 63 -6.32 -34.64 -13.49
N ALA A 64 -6.85 -35.61 -14.22
CA ALA A 64 -8.25 -35.73 -14.64
C ALA A 64 -8.77 -34.70 -15.66
N ALA A 65 -8.71 -33.40 -15.35
CA ALA A 65 -9.19 -32.38 -16.28
C ALA A 65 -8.42 -31.06 -16.19
N VAL A 66 -8.46 -30.29 -17.28
CA VAL A 66 -8.00 -28.90 -17.35
C VAL A 66 -9.18 -27.97 -17.64
N ASP A 67 -9.16 -26.79 -17.04
CA ASP A 67 -10.08 -25.69 -17.36
C ASP A 67 -9.31 -24.53 -18.02
N THR A 68 -9.90 -23.90 -19.02
CA THR A 68 -9.36 -22.66 -19.61
C THR A 68 -10.43 -21.73 -20.16
N TYR A 69 -10.21 -20.43 -19.96
CA TYR A 69 -10.89 -19.36 -20.71
C TYR A 69 -10.36 -19.21 -22.14
N ILE A 70 -11.06 -18.44 -22.96
CA ILE A 70 -10.62 -18.00 -24.29
C ILE A 70 -10.74 -16.45 -24.39
N PRO A 71 -9.62 -15.72 -24.51
CA PRO A 71 -9.61 -14.26 -24.51
C PRO A 71 -9.95 -13.71 -25.91
N TRP A 72 -11.18 -13.24 -26.09
CA TRP A 72 -11.64 -12.70 -27.39
C TRP A 72 -10.72 -11.58 -27.89
N ASN A 73 -10.28 -10.67 -27.03
CA ASN A 73 -9.38 -9.57 -27.38
C ASN A 73 -8.05 -9.99 -28.02
N LEU A 74 -7.50 -11.15 -27.67
CA LEU A 74 -6.29 -11.68 -28.30
C LEU A 74 -6.57 -12.40 -29.60
N HIS A 75 -7.71 -13.10 -29.69
CA HIS A 75 -8.11 -13.80 -30.91
C HIS A 75 -8.67 -12.88 -31.98
N GLU A 76 -9.19 -11.69 -31.61
CA GLU A 76 -9.68 -10.66 -32.52
C GLU A 76 -9.15 -9.27 -32.10
N PRO A 77 -7.82 -9.04 -32.15
CA PRO A 77 -7.21 -7.81 -31.66
C PRO A 77 -7.59 -6.58 -32.50
N GLN A 78 -7.98 -6.82 -33.75
CA GLN A 78 -8.61 -5.85 -34.64
C GLN A 78 -9.93 -6.44 -35.13
N ALA A 79 -10.95 -5.60 -35.31
CA ALA A 79 -12.26 -6.05 -35.76
C ALA A 79 -12.12 -6.86 -37.07
N TYR A 80 -12.72 -8.05 -37.08
CA TYR A 80 -12.73 -9.02 -38.19
C TYR A 80 -11.38 -9.66 -38.53
N SER A 81 -10.33 -9.45 -37.72
CA SER A 81 -9.00 -10.05 -37.90
C SER A 81 -8.76 -11.10 -36.83
N PHE A 82 -8.78 -12.38 -37.22
CA PHE A 82 -8.68 -13.49 -36.28
C PHE A 82 -7.31 -14.16 -36.25
N ASP A 83 -6.80 -14.48 -35.06
CA ASP A 83 -5.58 -15.29 -34.89
C ASP A 83 -5.83 -16.44 -33.88
N PHE A 84 -5.56 -17.67 -34.33
CA PHE A 84 -5.61 -18.91 -33.54
C PHE A 84 -4.28 -19.67 -33.64
N GLY A 85 -3.16 -18.93 -33.63
CA GLY A 85 -1.78 -19.45 -33.62
C GLY A 85 -1.11 -19.54 -34.99
N GLN A 86 -1.74 -19.00 -36.04
CA GLN A 86 -1.23 -19.05 -37.43
C GLN A 86 -1.28 -17.69 -38.13
N GLY A 87 -1.68 -16.64 -37.41
CA GLY A 87 -1.86 -15.29 -37.96
C GLY A 87 -0.59 -14.46 -38.08
N GLY A 88 0.57 -14.96 -37.60
CA GLY A 88 1.83 -14.20 -37.61
C GLY A 88 1.82 -12.98 -36.70
N SER A 89 0.92 -12.92 -35.72
CA SER A 89 0.85 -11.83 -34.76
C SER A 89 1.97 -11.91 -33.71
N ASP A 90 2.17 -10.83 -32.97
CA ASP A 90 3.13 -10.80 -31.85
C ASP A 90 2.81 -11.83 -30.76
N TRP A 91 1.57 -12.36 -30.77
CA TRP A 91 1.00 -13.30 -29.80
C TRP A 91 0.86 -14.73 -30.32
N GLU A 92 1.27 -15.03 -31.57
CA GLU A 92 1.04 -16.34 -32.21
C GLU A 92 1.43 -17.55 -31.34
N ASP A 93 2.48 -17.42 -30.52
CA ASP A 93 2.98 -18.45 -29.60
C ASP A 93 2.07 -18.73 -28.39
N PHE A 94 0.94 -18.05 -28.28
CA PHE A 94 -0.04 -18.17 -27.21
C PHE A 94 -1.45 -18.51 -27.70
N LEU A 95 -1.73 -18.49 -29.01
CA LEU A 95 -3.13 -18.45 -29.49
C LEU A 95 -3.66 -19.77 -30.09
N ASP A 96 -2.84 -20.82 -30.21
CA ASP A 96 -3.34 -22.10 -30.73
C ASP A 96 -4.09 -22.93 -29.67
N VAL A 97 -5.33 -22.55 -29.41
CA VAL A 97 -6.24 -23.29 -28.51
C VAL A 97 -6.49 -24.73 -28.98
N ARG A 98 -6.35 -25.04 -30.28
CA ARG A 98 -6.52 -26.41 -30.80
C ARG A 98 -5.35 -27.27 -30.37
N GLU A 99 -4.13 -26.75 -30.52
CA GLU A 99 -2.92 -27.42 -30.09
C GLU A 99 -2.94 -27.63 -28.57
N PHE A 100 -3.26 -26.59 -27.78
CA PHE A 100 -3.39 -26.71 -26.32
C PHE A 100 -4.35 -27.84 -25.90
N LEU A 101 -5.55 -27.88 -26.47
CA LEU A 101 -6.54 -28.91 -26.17
C LEU A 101 -6.10 -30.29 -26.69
N SER A 102 -5.42 -30.36 -27.84
CA SER A 102 -4.86 -31.61 -28.35
C SER A 102 -3.79 -32.17 -27.42
N ILE A 103 -2.90 -31.32 -26.89
CA ILE A 103 -1.91 -31.69 -25.87
C ILE A 103 -2.61 -32.16 -24.60
N ALA A 104 -3.68 -31.48 -24.16
CA ALA A 104 -4.44 -31.92 -22.98
C ALA A 104 -5.00 -33.34 -23.16
N LYS A 105 -5.55 -33.65 -24.34
CA LYS A 105 -5.99 -35.02 -24.68
C LYS A 105 -4.82 -36.02 -24.66
N GLU A 106 -3.69 -35.66 -25.26
CA GLU A 106 -2.49 -36.50 -25.30
C GLU A 106 -1.89 -36.78 -23.92
N GLU A 107 -1.99 -35.81 -23.00
CA GLU A 107 -1.62 -35.96 -21.59
C GLU A 107 -2.75 -36.61 -20.75
N ASP A 108 -3.72 -37.26 -21.41
CA ASP A 108 -4.83 -38.01 -20.80
C ASP A 108 -5.68 -37.15 -19.85
N LEU A 109 -6.05 -35.94 -20.30
CA LEU A 109 -6.95 -35.02 -19.59
C LEU A 109 -8.25 -34.78 -20.38
N PHE A 110 -9.34 -34.58 -19.65
CA PHE A 110 -10.55 -33.93 -20.17
C PHE A 110 -10.41 -32.41 -20.11
N ALA A 111 -11.25 -31.68 -20.83
CA ALA A 111 -11.23 -30.22 -20.87
C ALA A 111 -12.60 -29.62 -20.56
N ILE A 112 -12.61 -28.58 -19.73
CA ILE A 112 -13.69 -27.61 -19.59
C ILE A 112 -13.26 -26.34 -20.31
N VAL A 113 -14.08 -25.84 -21.23
CA VAL A 113 -13.75 -24.65 -22.00
C VAL A 113 -14.73 -23.54 -21.68
N ARG A 114 -14.21 -22.36 -21.36
CA ARG A 114 -15.00 -21.18 -20.97
C ARG A 114 -14.84 -20.09 -22.04
N PRO A 115 -15.53 -20.20 -23.19
CA PRO A 115 -15.27 -19.40 -24.39
C PRO A 115 -15.62 -17.91 -24.31
N GLY A 116 -16.19 -17.42 -23.21
CA GLY A 116 -16.65 -16.04 -23.07
C GLY A 116 -18.06 -15.82 -23.62
N PRO A 117 -18.41 -14.65 -24.18
CA PRO A 117 -17.49 -13.68 -24.80
C PRO A 117 -16.76 -12.78 -23.78
N TYR A 118 -17.21 -12.75 -22.54
CA TYR A 118 -16.54 -12.10 -21.42
C TYR A 118 -16.03 -13.15 -20.44
N ILE A 119 -14.79 -13.00 -19.97
CA ILE A 119 -14.09 -13.99 -19.13
C ILE A 119 -13.64 -13.46 -17.77
N CYS A 120 -13.68 -12.13 -17.53
CA CYS A 120 -13.06 -11.52 -16.34
C CYS A 120 -11.56 -11.87 -16.26
N ALA A 121 -11.20 -12.79 -15.36
CA ALA A 121 -9.90 -13.43 -15.25
C ALA A 121 -8.72 -12.48 -15.04
N GLU A 122 -8.94 -11.29 -14.46
CA GLU A 122 -7.90 -10.27 -14.23
C GLU A 122 -7.07 -10.02 -15.49
N TRP A 123 -7.79 -9.98 -16.62
CA TRP A 123 -7.26 -9.85 -17.96
C TRP A 123 -7.81 -8.58 -18.58
N GLU A 124 -7.02 -8.00 -19.47
CA GLU A 124 -7.35 -6.76 -20.18
C GLU A 124 -8.80 -6.75 -20.68
N PHE A 125 -9.59 -5.81 -20.13
CA PHE A 125 -11.01 -5.61 -20.42
C PHE A 125 -11.90 -6.87 -20.27
N GLY A 126 -11.52 -7.78 -19.39
CA GLY A 126 -12.23 -9.05 -19.16
C GLY A 126 -12.26 -9.94 -20.41
N GLY A 127 -11.26 -9.81 -21.28
CA GLY A 127 -11.15 -10.49 -22.56
C GLY A 127 -11.98 -9.89 -23.69
N LEU A 128 -12.71 -8.80 -23.47
CA LEU A 128 -13.45 -8.11 -24.55
C LEU A 128 -12.48 -7.25 -25.38
N PRO A 129 -12.62 -7.23 -26.72
CA PRO A 129 -11.80 -6.33 -27.54
C PRO A 129 -12.16 -4.85 -27.31
N SER A 130 -11.15 -4.00 -27.12
CA SER A 130 -11.36 -2.56 -26.86
C SER A 130 -12.01 -1.81 -28.02
N TRP A 131 -11.88 -2.31 -29.25
CA TRP A 131 -12.53 -1.71 -30.42
C TRP A 131 -14.06 -1.72 -30.33
N LEU A 132 -14.66 -2.56 -29.47
CA LEU A 132 -16.10 -2.51 -29.17
C LEU A 132 -16.54 -1.20 -28.53
N LEU A 133 -15.65 -0.50 -27.80
CA LEU A 133 -15.96 0.80 -27.20
C LEU A 133 -16.30 1.87 -28.25
N ARG A 134 -15.90 1.65 -29.52
CA ARG A 134 -16.20 2.60 -30.58
C ARG A 134 -17.67 2.64 -30.98
N GLU A 135 -18.40 1.58 -30.69
CA GLU A 135 -19.78 1.40 -31.09
C GLU A 135 -20.71 2.25 -30.22
N ALA A 136 -21.26 3.31 -30.81
CA ALA A 136 -22.15 4.22 -30.12
C ALA A 136 -23.39 3.47 -29.56
N GLY A 137 -23.63 3.61 -28.26
CA GLY A 137 -24.79 3.03 -27.59
C GLY A 137 -24.73 1.52 -27.35
N ILE A 138 -23.58 0.86 -27.58
CA ILE A 138 -23.38 -0.56 -27.26
C ILE A 138 -23.71 -0.83 -25.79
N LYS A 139 -24.41 -1.93 -25.49
CA LYS A 139 -24.68 -2.36 -24.12
C LYS A 139 -24.03 -3.72 -23.87
N PHE A 140 -22.82 -3.67 -23.31
CA PHE A 140 -22.03 -4.86 -22.99
C PHE A 140 -22.83 -5.89 -22.18
N ARG A 141 -22.64 -7.16 -22.52
CA ARG A 141 -23.20 -8.32 -21.81
C ARG A 141 -24.73 -8.27 -21.68
N THR A 142 -25.43 -7.90 -22.75
CA THR A 142 -26.90 -7.89 -22.82
C THR A 142 -27.40 -8.40 -24.17
N SER A 143 -28.73 -8.61 -24.31
CA SER A 143 -29.35 -8.99 -25.57
C SER A 143 -29.52 -7.82 -26.57
N ASP A 144 -28.85 -6.69 -26.29
CA ASP A 144 -28.76 -5.55 -27.18
C ASP A 144 -28.24 -5.93 -28.56
N ALA A 145 -28.84 -5.36 -29.61
CA ALA A 145 -28.56 -5.74 -30.98
C ALA A 145 -27.14 -5.36 -31.41
N VAL A 146 -26.57 -4.27 -30.89
CA VAL A 146 -25.23 -3.79 -31.24
C VAL A 146 -24.19 -4.73 -30.64
N PHE A 147 -24.30 -5.06 -29.35
CA PHE A 147 -23.39 -6.01 -28.73
C PHE A 147 -23.52 -7.41 -29.36
N MET A 148 -24.77 -7.90 -29.49
CA MET A 148 -25.02 -9.22 -30.08
C MET A 148 -24.67 -9.31 -31.57
N LYS A 149 -24.55 -8.19 -32.30
CA LYS A 149 -24.04 -8.17 -33.67
C LYS A 149 -22.63 -8.76 -33.73
N TYR A 150 -21.76 -8.42 -32.78
CA TYR A 150 -20.37 -8.87 -32.71
C TYR A 150 -20.21 -10.27 -32.12
N VAL A 151 -21.14 -10.66 -31.23
CA VAL A 151 -21.17 -12.00 -30.62
C VAL A 151 -21.76 -13.07 -31.56
N ARG A 152 -22.80 -12.74 -32.35
CA ARG A 152 -23.41 -13.61 -33.40
C ARG A 152 -22.58 -13.52 -34.68
N ARG A 153 -22.57 -14.44 -35.67
CA ARG A 153 -23.65 -14.82 -36.61
C ARG A 153 -23.18 -15.96 -37.54
N TYR A 154 -23.99 -17.02 -37.64
CA TYR A 154 -24.07 -17.92 -38.81
C TYR A 154 -25.33 -17.55 -39.61
N THR A 155 -25.17 -17.23 -40.90
CA THR A 155 -26.28 -17.31 -41.86
C THR A 155 -25.83 -18.21 -43.00
N ALA A 156 -26.36 -19.43 -43.01
CA ALA A 156 -26.39 -20.41 -44.09
C ALA A 156 -25.24 -20.36 -45.10
N LEU A 157 -24.14 -21.05 -44.80
CA LEU A 157 -23.22 -21.54 -45.84
C LEU A 157 -23.81 -22.81 -46.47
N GLU A 158 -24.87 -22.66 -47.25
CA GLU A 158 -25.09 -23.54 -48.40
C GLU A 158 -24.67 -22.75 -49.65
N ASN A 159 -23.69 -23.28 -50.40
CA ASN A 159 -23.27 -22.85 -51.75
C ASN A 159 -22.18 -21.79 -51.93
N VAL A 160 -21.04 -21.79 -51.20
CA VAL A 160 -19.80 -21.26 -51.81
C VAL A 160 -18.61 -22.17 -51.52
N SER A 161 -17.99 -22.65 -52.61
CA SER A 161 -16.93 -23.64 -52.67
C SER A 161 -15.64 -23.26 -51.93
N ARG A 162 -15.04 -24.29 -51.32
CA ARG A 162 -13.77 -24.39 -50.58
C ARG A 162 -12.47 -23.82 -51.18
N ASN A 163 -12.49 -23.08 -52.30
CA ASN A 163 -11.26 -22.79 -53.07
C ASN A 163 -10.78 -21.32 -53.15
N THR A 164 -11.45 -20.34 -52.52
CA THR A 164 -11.08 -18.92 -52.71
C THR A 164 -10.26 -18.30 -51.58
N TYR A 165 -10.14 -18.96 -50.42
CA TYR A 165 -9.44 -18.39 -49.24
C TYR A 165 -7.90 -18.52 -49.28
N MET A 166 -7.34 -19.23 -50.26
CA MET A 166 -5.89 -19.51 -50.33
C MET A 166 -5.11 -18.61 -51.31
N THR A 167 -5.74 -17.62 -51.96
CA THR A 167 -5.10 -16.88 -53.07
C THR A 167 -4.96 -15.36 -52.89
N LEU A 168 -5.37 -14.79 -51.75
CA LEU A 168 -5.29 -13.33 -51.53
C LEU A 168 -4.26 -12.89 -50.48
N SER A 169 -3.47 -13.81 -49.90
CA SER A 169 -2.37 -13.47 -48.99
C SER A 169 -1.05 -13.11 -49.70
N ASN A 170 -1.00 -13.13 -51.03
CA ASN A 170 0.20 -12.81 -51.80
C ASN A 170 -0.09 -11.71 -52.83
N LYS A 171 0.01 -10.44 -52.41
CA LYS A 171 0.53 -9.33 -53.22
C LYS A 171 0.68 -8.05 -52.38
N GLU A 172 1.87 -7.47 -52.48
CA GLU A 172 2.38 -6.33 -51.72
C GLU A 172 1.68 -4.99 -52.04
N ASN A 173 1.68 -4.09 -51.03
CA ASN A 173 1.87 -2.63 -51.13
C ASN A 173 0.93 -1.79 -52.03
N GLN A 174 -0.36 -1.73 -51.74
CA GLN A 174 -1.16 -0.53 -52.05
C GLN A 174 -2.30 -0.32 -51.02
N LYS A 175 -2.32 0.85 -50.36
CA LYS A 175 -3.43 1.29 -49.51
C LYS A 175 -4.65 1.61 -50.41
N PRO A 176 -5.87 1.15 -50.10
CA PRO A 176 -7.07 1.57 -50.84
C PRO A 176 -7.39 3.04 -50.53
N SER A 177 -7.90 3.78 -51.51
CA SER A 177 -8.39 5.15 -51.30
C SER A 177 -9.71 5.15 -50.51
N GLU A 178 -10.03 6.27 -49.82
CA GLU A 178 -11.30 6.47 -49.10
C GLU A 178 -12.54 6.24 -49.98
N GLU A 179 -12.45 6.54 -51.28
CA GLU A 179 -13.52 6.26 -52.24
C GLU A 179 -13.71 4.76 -52.49
N LEU A 180 -12.62 3.98 -52.55
CA LEU A 180 -12.74 2.52 -52.58
C LEU A 180 -13.33 2.01 -51.27
N HIS A 181 -12.92 2.53 -50.10
CA HIS A 181 -13.48 2.11 -48.81
C HIS A 181 -15.00 2.36 -48.71
N GLN A 182 -15.49 3.48 -49.26
CA GLN A 182 -16.92 3.78 -49.29
C GLN A 182 -17.68 2.92 -50.31
N GLN A 183 -17.10 2.67 -51.49
CA GLN A 183 -17.64 1.69 -52.46
C GLN A 183 -17.62 0.25 -51.89
N PHE A 184 -16.62 -0.08 -51.06
CA PHE A 184 -16.48 -1.33 -50.32
C PHE A 184 -17.56 -1.52 -49.24
N LEU A 185 -18.10 -0.43 -48.68
CA LEU A 185 -19.19 -0.44 -47.70
C LEU A 185 -20.58 -0.52 -48.35
N ASP A 186 -20.75 0.08 -49.54
CA ASP A 186 -22.03 0.20 -50.22
C ASP A 186 -22.46 -1.09 -50.97
N ASP A 187 -21.52 -1.95 -51.38
CA ASP A 187 -21.82 -3.14 -52.22
C ASP A 187 -22.34 -4.39 -51.47
N GLY A 188 -22.65 -4.30 -50.17
CA GLY A 188 -23.59 -5.18 -49.45
C GLY A 188 -23.36 -6.71 -49.44
N ASN A 189 -22.23 -7.23 -49.96
CA ASN A 189 -22.11 -8.66 -50.28
C ASN A 189 -20.78 -9.34 -49.88
N TYR A 190 -20.17 -8.96 -48.75
CA TYR A 190 -19.12 -9.78 -48.11
C TYR A 190 -19.47 -10.27 -46.70
N LYS A 191 -19.19 -11.57 -46.52
CA LYS A 191 -19.40 -12.41 -45.34
C LYS A 191 -18.46 -12.00 -44.21
N ALA A 192 -18.84 -11.01 -43.40
CA ALA A 192 -18.15 -10.74 -42.15
C ALA A 192 -18.32 -11.94 -41.20
N THR A 193 -17.22 -12.61 -40.89
CA THR A 193 -17.20 -13.71 -39.90
C THR A 193 -17.02 -13.09 -38.52
N LEU A 194 -17.75 -13.59 -37.54
CA LEU A 194 -17.86 -13.00 -36.21
C LEU A 194 -17.34 -13.97 -35.16
N TYR A 195 -16.93 -13.49 -33.98
CA TYR A 195 -16.10 -14.24 -33.03
C TYR A 195 -16.51 -15.71 -32.82
N PHE A 196 -17.75 -15.96 -32.39
CA PHE A 196 -18.20 -17.33 -32.17
C PHE A 196 -18.39 -18.16 -33.43
N SER A 197 -18.60 -17.54 -34.58
CA SER A 197 -18.65 -18.26 -35.86
C SER A 197 -17.26 -18.67 -36.37
N VAL A 198 -16.18 -18.15 -35.80
CA VAL A 198 -14.82 -18.68 -36.01
C VAL A 198 -14.45 -19.69 -34.91
N LEU A 199 -14.66 -19.32 -33.65
CA LEU A 199 -14.24 -20.12 -32.51
C LEU A 199 -15.05 -21.41 -32.32
N LEU A 200 -16.39 -21.34 -32.35
CA LEU A 200 -17.21 -22.51 -31.99
C LEU A 200 -17.04 -23.68 -32.96
N PRO A 201 -16.88 -23.50 -34.28
CA PRO A 201 -16.53 -24.62 -35.17
C PRO A 201 -15.24 -25.34 -34.76
N ILE A 202 -14.25 -24.60 -34.26
CA ILE A 202 -12.99 -25.17 -33.75
C ILE A 202 -13.27 -26.04 -32.52
N LEU A 203 -13.96 -25.49 -31.52
CA LEU A 203 -14.30 -26.22 -30.29
C LEU A 203 -15.24 -27.39 -30.56
N ALA A 204 -16.17 -27.24 -31.51
CA ALA A 204 -17.14 -28.26 -31.85
C ALA A 204 -16.49 -29.53 -32.40
N MET A 205 -15.30 -29.46 -33.00
CA MET A 205 -14.52 -30.61 -33.46
C MET A 205 -13.80 -31.35 -32.31
N LEU A 206 -13.55 -30.66 -31.19
CA LEU A 206 -12.77 -31.16 -30.05
C LEU A 206 -13.64 -31.67 -28.89
N GLN A 207 -14.94 -31.84 -29.12
CA GLN A 207 -15.87 -32.43 -28.14
C GLN A 207 -15.59 -33.91 -27.89
N PHE A 208 -15.77 -34.35 -26.65
CA PHE A 208 -15.59 -35.73 -26.22
C PHE A 208 -16.43 -36.72 -27.01
N THR A 209 -17.69 -36.38 -27.28
CA THR A 209 -18.60 -37.12 -28.17
C THR A 209 -18.09 -37.28 -29.61
N LYS A 210 -17.11 -36.48 -30.03
CA LYS A 210 -16.40 -36.58 -31.31
C LYS A 210 -14.96 -37.08 -31.17
N GLY A 211 -14.62 -37.63 -30.01
CA GLY A 211 -13.30 -38.17 -29.68
C GLY A 211 -12.28 -37.11 -29.24
N GLY A 212 -12.67 -35.87 -28.97
CA GLY A 212 -11.78 -34.85 -28.39
C GLY A 212 -11.80 -34.82 -26.85
N PRO A 213 -11.20 -33.80 -26.22
CA PRO A 213 -11.16 -33.69 -24.77
C PRO A 213 -12.30 -32.92 -24.12
N ILE A 214 -13.03 -32.09 -24.87
CA ILE A 214 -13.99 -31.16 -24.27
C ILE A 214 -15.20 -31.93 -23.74
N VAL A 215 -15.44 -31.87 -22.43
CA VAL A 215 -16.58 -32.54 -21.75
C VAL A 215 -17.63 -31.55 -21.26
N ALA A 216 -17.30 -30.27 -21.14
CA ALA A 216 -18.24 -29.21 -20.79
C ALA A 216 -17.82 -27.85 -21.35
N LEU A 217 -18.80 -26.99 -21.62
CA LEU A 217 -18.59 -25.60 -22.03
C LEU A 217 -19.40 -24.63 -21.18
N GLN A 218 -18.78 -23.52 -20.78
CA GLN A 218 -19.44 -22.44 -20.06
C GLN A 218 -19.98 -21.36 -20.99
N ILE A 219 -21.22 -20.91 -20.79
CA ILE A 219 -21.87 -19.93 -21.69
C ILE A 219 -21.39 -18.49 -21.49
N GLU A 220 -21.24 -18.07 -20.24
CA GLU A 220 -20.91 -16.70 -19.80
C GLU A 220 -20.18 -16.81 -18.46
N ASN A 221 -19.65 -15.72 -17.93
CA ASN A 221 -18.83 -15.72 -16.72
C ASN A 221 -19.40 -14.87 -15.59
N GLU A 222 -19.77 -15.50 -14.48
CA GLU A 222 -20.26 -14.84 -13.25
C GLU A 222 -21.30 -13.76 -13.53
N TYR A 223 -22.23 -14.05 -14.43
CA TYR A 223 -23.17 -13.06 -14.94
C TYR A 223 -24.05 -12.46 -13.85
N ALA A 224 -24.28 -13.19 -12.75
CA ALA A 224 -25.02 -12.71 -11.61
C ALA A 224 -24.37 -11.51 -10.89
N SER A 225 -23.04 -11.37 -10.96
CA SER A 225 -22.28 -10.25 -10.36
C SER A 225 -22.71 -8.88 -10.91
N THR A 226 -23.25 -8.87 -12.13
CA THR A 226 -23.77 -7.65 -12.79
C THR A 226 -25.04 -7.10 -12.15
N TYR A 227 -25.71 -7.89 -11.29
CA TYR A 227 -26.93 -7.50 -10.61
C TYR A 227 -26.75 -6.22 -9.79
N GLN A 228 -27.69 -5.30 -9.98
CA GLN A 228 -27.80 -4.04 -9.26
C GLN A 228 -29.28 -3.81 -8.95
N PRO A 229 -29.69 -3.90 -7.67
CA PRO A 229 -31.06 -3.63 -7.26
C PRO A 229 -31.56 -2.29 -7.80
N GLY A 230 -32.71 -2.30 -8.48
CA GLY A 230 -33.30 -1.08 -9.07
C GLY A 230 -32.68 -0.61 -10.38
N THR A 231 -31.47 -1.04 -10.74
CA THR A 231 -30.74 -0.55 -11.93
C THR A 231 -30.62 -1.60 -13.04
N PHE A 232 -30.19 -2.82 -12.70
CA PHE A 232 -29.97 -3.87 -13.68
C PHE A 232 -30.21 -5.27 -13.11
N THR A 233 -31.00 -6.05 -13.84
CA THR A 233 -31.16 -7.48 -13.58
C THR A 233 -30.51 -8.25 -14.74
N PRO A 234 -29.67 -9.28 -14.46
CA PRO A 234 -29.05 -10.10 -15.50
C PRO A 234 -30.05 -10.55 -16.57
N ASP A 235 -29.71 -10.28 -17.82
CA ASP A 235 -30.59 -10.48 -18.98
C ASP A 235 -30.71 -11.97 -19.33
N LYS A 236 -31.84 -12.59 -18.97
CA LYS A 236 -32.11 -13.99 -19.32
C LYS A 236 -32.25 -14.24 -20.81
N LYS A 237 -32.65 -13.23 -21.60
CA LYS A 237 -32.74 -13.34 -23.06
C LYS A 237 -31.35 -13.43 -23.67
N TYR A 238 -30.39 -12.66 -23.14
CA TYR A 238 -28.97 -12.77 -23.51
C TYR A 238 -28.43 -14.18 -23.25
N MET A 239 -28.61 -14.71 -22.04
CA MET A 239 -28.15 -16.07 -21.69
C MET A 239 -28.78 -17.16 -22.59
N LYS A 240 -30.08 -17.04 -22.90
CA LYS A 240 -30.75 -17.98 -23.83
C LYS A 240 -30.18 -17.91 -25.24
N GLN A 241 -29.83 -16.70 -25.71
CA GLN A 241 -29.23 -16.51 -27.02
C GLN A 241 -27.82 -17.08 -27.09
N LEU A 242 -26.98 -16.85 -26.07
CA LEU A 242 -25.66 -17.45 -26.02
C LEU A 242 -25.73 -18.99 -26.01
N ARG A 243 -26.60 -19.57 -25.17
CA ARG A 243 -26.87 -21.01 -25.17
C ARG A 243 -27.27 -21.51 -26.57
N GLN A 244 -28.17 -20.80 -27.23
CA GLN A 244 -28.61 -21.18 -28.57
C GLN A 244 -27.48 -21.09 -29.59
N ILE A 245 -26.61 -20.08 -29.50
CA ILE A 245 -25.43 -19.96 -30.37
C ILE A 245 -24.51 -21.18 -30.21
N LEU A 246 -24.26 -21.65 -28.98
CA LEU A 246 -23.48 -22.87 -28.75
C LEU A 246 -24.13 -24.09 -29.46
N ILE A 247 -25.44 -24.29 -29.26
CA ILE A 247 -26.19 -25.41 -29.86
C ILE A 247 -26.18 -25.32 -31.39
N ASP A 248 -26.42 -24.14 -31.95
CA ASP A 248 -26.46 -23.90 -33.39
C ASP A 248 -25.11 -24.19 -34.07
N HIS A 249 -24.00 -24.08 -33.34
CA HIS A 249 -22.66 -24.44 -33.81
C HIS A 249 -22.27 -25.89 -33.48
N GLY A 250 -23.24 -26.73 -33.12
CA GLY A 250 -23.05 -28.17 -32.93
C GLY A 250 -22.38 -28.55 -31.62
N ILE A 251 -22.50 -27.72 -30.58
CA ILE A 251 -22.12 -28.08 -29.22
C ILE A 251 -23.20 -28.97 -28.60
N VAL A 252 -22.81 -30.17 -28.19
CA VAL A 252 -23.66 -31.21 -27.61
C VAL A 252 -23.23 -31.63 -26.20
N GLU A 253 -22.02 -31.23 -25.78
CA GLU A 253 -21.51 -31.48 -24.42
C GLU A 253 -22.26 -30.68 -23.35
N LEU A 254 -22.00 -30.99 -22.08
CA LEU A 254 -22.67 -30.33 -20.96
C LEU A 254 -22.42 -28.82 -20.99
N ILE A 255 -23.50 -28.05 -21.07
CA ILE A 255 -23.44 -26.60 -21.02
C ILE A 255 -23.64 -26.14 -19.57
N ILE A 256 -22.74 -25.28 -19.09
CA ILE A 256 -22.69 -24.84 -17.68
C ILE A 256 -22.72 -23.31 -17.50
N THR A 257 -23.02 -22.88 -16.28
CA THR A 257 -22.84 -21.50 -15.77
C THR A 257 -22.17 -21.56 -14.40
N SER A 258 -21.37 -20.54 -14.05
CA SER A 258 -20.77 -20.39 -12.73
C SER A 258 -21.10 -19.01 -12.15
N ASP A 259 -21.47 -18.97 -10.87
CA ASP A 259 -21.79 -17.74 -10.12
C ASP A 259 -21.57 -18.00 -8.62
N ALA A 260 -21.35 -16.96 -7.81
CA ALA A 260 -21.38 -17.10 -6.35
C ALA A 260 -22.78 -17.53 -5.87
N ALA A 261 -22.86 -18.48 -4.92
CA ALA A 261 -24.12 -19.12 -4.54
C ALA A 261 -25.15 -18.13 -3.94
N GLY A 262 -24.68 -17.06 -3.29
CA GLY A 262 -25.52 -16.00 -2.72
C GLY A 262 -26.40 -15.27 -3.74
N TYR A 263 -26.04 -15.30 -5.04
CA TYR A 263 -26.88 -14.72 -6.08
C TYR A 263 -28.03 -15.63 -6.55
N GLY A 264 -28.11 -16.86 -6.05
CA GLY A 264 -29.14 -17.82 -6.44
C GLY A 264 -29.07 -18.13 -7.93
N THR A 265 -30.20 -18.10 -8.62
CA THR A 265 -30.29 -18.44 -10.05
C THR A 265 -30.22 -17.23 -10.98
N ARG A 266 -29.80 -16.05 -10.48
CA ARG A 266 -29.79 -14.79 -11.25
C ARG A 266 -28.89 -14.82 -12.48
N GLY A 267 -27.75 -15.49 -12.45
CA GLY A 267 -26.86 -15.64 -13.61
C GLY A 267 -27.17 -16.85 -14.49
N SER A 268 -27.95 -17.82 -14.00
CA SER A 268 -28.15 -19.12 -14.67
C SER A 268 -29.47 -19.26 -15.46
N LEU A 269 -29.73 -20.40 -16.07
CA LEU A 269 -31.00 -20.77 -16.70
C LEU A 269 -31.51 -22.09 -16.11
N PRO A 270 -32.20 -22.05 -14.95
CA PRO A 270 -32.68 -23.26 -14.28
C PRO A 270 -33.46 -24.19 -15.23
N GLY A 271 -33.06 -25.46 -15.24
CA GLY A 271 -33.65 -26.50 -16.10
C GLY A 271 -33.14 -26.53 -17.55
N LEU A 272 -32.42 -25.51 -18.02
CA LEU A 272 -31.85 -25.47 -19.38
C LEU A 272 -30.33 -25.59 -19.43
N VAL A 273 -29.65 -25.26 -18.32
CA VAL A 273 -28.19 -25.22 -18.16
C VAL A 273 -27.84 -25.72 -16.76
N PHE A 274 -26.71 -26.40 -16.63
CA PHE A 274 -26.23 -26.89 -15.34
C PHE A 274 -25.51 -25.78 -14.57
N GLN A 275 -25.92 -25.54 -13.32
CA GLN A 275 -25.35 -24.48 -12.49
C GLN A 275 -24.16 -25.00 -11.68
N THR A 276 -23.14 -24.17 -11.49
CA THR A 276 -21.99 -24.41 -10.63
C THR A 276 -21.74 -23.18 -9.76
N VAL A 277 -20.89 -23.30 -8.75
CA VAL A 277 -20.59 -22.21 -7.82
C VAL A 277 -19.13 -21.81 -7.79
N ASN A 278 -18.87 -20.54 -7.49
CA ASN A 278 -17.54 -19.95 -7.31
C ASN A 278 -17.39 -19.46 -5.87
N PHE A 279 -16.27 -19.80 -5.21
CA PHE A 279 -15.96 -19.35 -3.85
C PHE A 279 -14.50 -19.60 -3.45
N GLY A 280 -14.02 -18.86 -2.45
CA GLY A 280 -12.73 -19.08 -1.82
C GLY A 280 -12.80 -19.86 -0.50
N SER A 281 -13.94 -19.81 0.20
CA SER A 281 -14.10 -20.36 1.55
C SER A 281 -15.53 -20.86 1.79
N ASP A 282 -15.69 -21.62 2.89
CA ASP A 282 -16.96 -22.14 3.39
C ASP A 282 -17.71 -23.07 2.41
N PRO A 283 -17.06 -24.13 1.92
CA PRO A 283 -17.61 -25.00 0.87
C PRO A 283 -18.95 -25.64 1.22
N ASP A 284 -19.13 -26.08 2.47
CA ASP A 284 -20.35 -26.79 2.89
C ASP A 284 -21.59 -25.90 2.69
N HIS A 285 -21.53 -24.65 3.14
CA HIS A 285 -22.64 -23.71 2.99
C HIS A 285 -22.91 -23.38 1.51
N GLN A 286 -21.87 -23.13 0.72
CA GLN A 286 -22.01 -22.82 -0.70
C GLN A 286 -22.66 -23.99 -1.46
N PHE A 287 -22.27 -25.22 -1.12
CA PHE A 287 -22.84 -26.43 -1.72
C PHE A 287 -24.25 -26.73 -1.25
N ASP A 288 -24.58 -26.49 0.01
CA ASP A 288 -25.96 -26.62 0.50
C ASP A 288 -26.91 -25.64 -0.21
N LEU A 289 -26.47 -24.40 -0.45
CA LEU A 289 -27.20 -23.43 -1.26
C LEU A 289 -27.37 -23.92 -2.71
N LEU A 290 -26.30 -24.38 -3.35
CA LEU A 290 -26.38 -24.91 -4.71
C LEU A 290 -27.35 -26.08 -4.82
N LYS A 291 -27.30 -27.00 -3.86
CA LYS A 291 -28.18 -28.18 -3.78
C LYS A 291 -29.65 -27.79 -3.62
N ALA A 292 -29.94 -26.68 -2.93
CA ALA A 292 -31.29 -26.13 -2.83
C ALA A 292 -31.82 -25.60 -4.18
N PHE A 293 -30.96 -25.01 -5.02
CA PHE A 293 -31.35 -24.49 -6.34
C PHE A 293 -31.52 -25.59 -7.40
N GLN A 294 -30.78 -26.68 -7.28
CA GLN A 294 -30.80 -27.81 -8.21
C GLN A 294 -30.77 -29.16 -7.50
N PRO A 295 -31.87 -29.58 -6.85
CA PRO A 295 -31.92 -30.83 -6.12
C PRO A 295 -31.72 -32.04 -7.04
N ASN A 296 -31.11 -33.10 -6.51
CA ASN A 296 -30.80 -34.36 -7.21
C ASN A 296 -29.85 -34.23 -8.42
N ARG A 297 -29.11 -33.12 -8.51
CA ARG A 297 -28.04 -32.88 -9.49
C ARG A 297 -26.67 -33.02 -8.81
N PRO A 298 -25.57 -33.25 -9.56
CA PRO A 298 -24.24 -33.25 -8.96
C PRO A 298 -23.85 -31.85 -8.50
N ILE A 299 -22.85 -31.77 -7.63
CA ILE A 299 -22.34 -30.53 -7.06
C ILE A 299 -20.93 -30.27 -7.59
N MET A 300 -20.67 -29.02 -8.00
CA MET A 300 -19.37 -28.62 -8.52
C MET A 300 -19.02 -27.18 -8.15
N ALA A 301 -17.83 -27.00 -7.58
CA ALA A 301 -17.16 -25.70 -7.53
C ALA A 301 -16.43 -25.49 -8.87
N MET A 302 -16.86 -24.51 -9.68
CA MET A 302 -16.21 -24.17 -10.95
C MET A 302 -15.02 -23.25 -10.76
N GLU A 303 -15.02 -22.45 -9.71
CA GLU A 303 -13.84 -21.74 -9.24
C GLU A 303 -13.72 -21.91 -7.74
N PHE A 304 -12.82 -22.79 -7.33
CA PHE A 304 -12.29 -22.77 -5.98
C PHE A 304 -11.04 -21.90 -5.97
N TRP A 305 -11.13 -20.69 -5.42
CA TRP A 305 -10.05 -19.71 -5.45
C TRP A 305 -8.86 -20.15 -4.57
N THR A 306 -7.81 -20.71 -5.15
CA THR A 306 -6.69 -21.37 -4.43
C THR A 306 -5.73 -20.40 -3.73
N GLY A 307 -5.68 -19.17 -4.22
CA GLY A 307 -5.01 -18.00 -3.66
C GLY A 307 -5.68 -16.76 -4.24
N TRP A 308 -4.90 -15.71 -4.56
CA TRP A 308 -5.41 -14.45 -5.11
C TRP A 308 -4.32 -13.73 -5.92
N PHE A 309 -4.72 -12.77 -6.74
CA PHE A 309 -3.83 -11.93 -7.56
C PHE A 309 -3.43 -10.64 -6.83
N ASP A 310 -2.48 -9.89 -7.40
CA ASP A 310 -1.93 -8.66 -6.81
C ASP A 310 -2.22 -7.40 -7.64
N HIS A 311 -2.50 -6.29 -6.96
CA HIS A 311 -2.48 -4.93 -7.53
C HIS A 311 -1.16 -4.19 -7.24
N TRP A 312 -0.73 -3.25 -8.10
CA TRP A 312 0.55 -2.53 -7.95
C TRP A 312 0.67 -1.68 -6.66
N SER A 313 -0.42 -1.39 -5.95
CA SER A 313 -0.37 -0.61 -4.69
C SER A 313 -0.48 -1.47 -3.43
N GLU A 314 -0.59 -2.78 -3.57
CA GLU A 314 -0.86 -3.72 -2.48
C GLU A 314 0.37 -4.51 -2.07
N ILE A 315 0.23 -5.33 -1.03
CA ILE A 315 1.21 -6.32 -0.61
C ILE A 315 0.89 -7.64 -1.32
N HIS A 316 1.92 -8.38 -1.71
CA HIS A 316 1.76 -9.69 -2.34
C HIS A 316 0.87 -10.62 -1.52
N PHE A 317 -0.18 -11.13 -2.15
CA PHE A 317 -1.16 -11.97 -1.50
C PHE A 317 -0.62 -13.40 -1.32
N LEU A 318 -0.72 -13.91 -0.09
CA LEU A 318 -0.47 -15.32 0.22
C LEU A 318 -1.66 -15.86 1.02
N ARG A 319 -2.22 -16.98 0.57
CA ARG A 319 -3.24 -17.71 1.30
C ARG A 319 -2.58 -18.70 2.26
N ASN A 320 -3.12 -18.80 3.46
CA ASN A 320 -2.68 -19.80 4.42
C ASN A 320 -2.90 -21.23 3.88
N ASP A 321 -1.83 -22.04 3.93
CA ASP A 321 -1.80 -23.42 3.45
C ASP A 321 -2.78 -24.36 4.19
N SER A 322 -2.96 -24.16 5.50
CA SER A 322 -3.91 -24.94 6.29
C SER A 322 -5.36 -24.61 5.92
N ASP A 323 -5.67 -23.34 5.67
CA ASP A 323 -6.98 -22.93 5.15
C ASP A 323 -7.24 -23.51 3.76
N PHE A 324 -6.25 -23.47 2.86
CA PHE A 324 -6.35 -24.11 1.54
C PHE A 324 -6.65 -25.62 1.68
N ARG A 325 -5.89 -26.32 2.52
CA ARG A 325 -6.04 -27.76 2.75
C ARG A 325 -7.41 -28.11 3.33
N ASP A 326 -7.87 -27.38 4.35
CA ASP A 326 -9.17 -27.61 4.99
C ASP A 326 -10.32 -27.44 3.99
N ASN A 327 -10.33 -26.32 3.24
CA ASN A 327 -11.37 -26.07 2.27
C ASN A 327 -11.38 -27.14 1.16
N LEU A 328 -10.21 -27.52 0.62
CA LEU A 328 -10.13 -28.58 -0.38
C LEU A 328 -10.57 -29.94 0.17
N GLU A 329 -10.16 -30.31 1.39
CA GLU A 329 -10.58 -31.56 2.01
C GLU A 329 -12.09 -31.59 2.27
N ARG A 330 -12.69 -30.49 2.72
CA ARG A 330 -14.16 -30.36 2.90
C ARG A 330 -14.89 -30.49 1.57
N ILE A 331 -14.38 -29.88 0.49
CA ILE A 331 -14.94 -30.05 -0.86
C ILE A 331 -14.96 -31.53 -1.28
N LEU A 332 -13.85 -32.23 -1.06
CA LEU A 332 -13.72 -33.64 -1.41
C LEU A 332 -14.56 -34.57 -0.50
N ARG A 333 -14.79 -34.17 0.75
CA ARG A 333 -15.72 -34.86 1.69
C ARG A 333 -17.19 -34.59 1.41
N TYR A 334 -17.54 -33.50 0.73
CA TYR A 334 -18.89 -33.20 0.23
C TYR A 334 -19.23 -33.99 -1.06
N PRO A 335 -18.53 -35.09 -1.35
CA PRO A 335 -18.22 -35.61 -2.70
C PRO A 335 -18.46 -34.66 -3.90
N ALA A 336 -18.03 -33.41 -3.83
CA ALA A 336 -18.20 -32.46 -4.93
C ALA A 336 -17.09 -32.60 -5.99
N SER A 337 -17.41 -32.20 -7.23
CA SER A 337 -16.38 -31.90 -8.24
C SER A 337 -15.79 -30.51 -7.98
N VAL A 338 -14.54 -30.29 -8.40
CA VAL A 338 -13.85 -29.03 -8.14
C VAL A 338 -12.94 -28.67 -9.29
N ASN A 339 -12.96 -27.40 -9.67
CA ASN A 339 -11.94 -26.78 -10.51
C ASN A 339 -11.15 -25.76 -9.66
N MET A 340 -9.85 -26.01 -9.52
CA MET A 340 -8.94 -25.17 -8.74
C MET A 340 -8.53 -23.94 -9.57
N TYR A 341 -8.96 -22.75 -9.14
CA TYR A 341 -8.69 -21.48 -9.82
C TYR A 341 -7.75 -20.63 -8.95
N MET A 342 -6.49 -20.40 -9.29
CA MET A 342 -5.72 -21.01 -10.38
C MET A 342 -5.04 -22.30 -9.94
N PHE A 343 -4.84 -23.23 -10.87
CA PHE A 343 -3.91 -24.34 -10.63
C PHE A 343 -2.48 -23.93 -10.96
N THR A 344 -2.32 -23.17 -12.05
CA THR A 344 -1.17 -22.30 -12.30
C THR A 344 -1.70 -21.03 -12.93
N GLY A 345 -1.32 -19.86 -12.39
CA GLY A 345 -1.79 -18.60 -12.95
C GLY A 345 -0.90 -18.10 -14.11
N GLY A 346 0.42 -18.31 -14.03
CA GLY A 346 1.37 -17.90 -15.07
C GLY A 346 1.62 -16.39 -15.08
N THR A 347 1.75 -15.80 -16.25
CA THR A 347 2.10 -14.38 -16.41
C THR A 347 1.16 -13.67 -17.38
N SER A 348 0.70 -12.47 -17.00
CA SER A 348 -0.01 -11.55 -17.90
C SER A 348 1.00 -10.78 -18.75
N PHE A 349 1.59 -11.46 -19.75
CA PHE A 349 2.62 -10.89 -20.61
C PHE A 349 2.17 -9.60 -21.31
N GLY A 350 3.13 -8.83 -21.84
CA GLY A 350 2.87 -7.65 -22.65
C GLY A 350 2.09 -6.58 -21.88
N PHE A 351 0.93 -6.19 -22.43
CA PHE A 351 0.04 -5.19 -21.85
C PHE A 351 -1.30 -5.80 -21.40
N MET A 352 -1.34 -7.11 -21.13
CA MET A 352 -2.59 -7.84 -20.99
C MET A 352 -3.12 -7.97 -19.56
N ASN A 353 -2.43 -7.38 -18.58
CA ASN A 353 -2.94 -7.30 -17.21
C ASN A 353 -4.29 -6.57 -17.18
N GLY A 354 -5.20 -7.04 -16.34
CA GLY A 354 -6.47 -6.37 -16.08
C GLY A 354 -6.34 -5.23 -15.07
N ALA A 355 -7.49 -4.83 -14.56
CA ALA A 355 -7.64 -3.95 -13.42
C ALA A 355 -9.00 -4.19 -12.73
N ASN A 356 -9.14 -3.67 -11.52
CA ASN A 356 -10.36 -3.69 -10.73
C ASN A 356 -10.79 -2.28 -10.32
N LEU A 357 -11.96 -2.20 -9.68
CA LEU A 357 -12.44 -0.98 -9.02
C LEU A 357 -12.77 -1.31 -7.56
N ASP A 358 -12.17 -0.55 -6.64
CA ASP A 358 -12.43 -0.63 -5.18
C ASP A 358 -13.83 -0.10 -4.78
N ASN A 359 -14.56 0.50 -5.73
CA ASN A 359 -15.85 1.11 -5.52
C ASN A 359 -16.78 0.97 -6.75
N GLU A 360 -18.05 1.32 -6.58
CA GLU A 360 -19.08 1.20 -7.64
C GLU A 360 -19.16 2.43 -8.58
N LEU A 361 -18.26 3.41 -8.44
CA LEU A 361 -18.23 4.60 -9.29
C LEU A 361 -17.61 4.27 -10.66
N ASP A 362 -17.99 5.03 -11.69
CA ASP A 362 -17.44 4.92 -13.06
C ASP A 362 -16.46 6.07 -13.39
N ASP A 363 -16.06 6.84 -12.39
CA ASP A 363 -15.19 8.01 -12.54
C ASP A 363 -13.69 7.67 -12.57
N ASN A 364 -13.30 6.40 -12.34
CA ASN A 364 -11.92 5.90 -12.20
C ASN A 364 -11.27 6.17 -10.83
N SER A 365 -12.02 6.65 -9.83
CA SER A 365 -11.49 6.92 -8.48
C SER A 365 -10.98 5.67 -7.76
N GLY A 366 -11.63 4.53 -7.99
CA GLY A 366 -11.29 3.25 -7.35
C GLY A 366 -10.36 2.35 -8.15
N TYR A 367 -9.71 2.87 -9.19
CA TYR A 367 -8.96 2.04 -10.14
C TYR A 367 -7.75 1.34 -9.49
N GLU A 368 -7.65 0.03 -9.70
CA GLU A 368 -6.59 -0.82 -9.14
C GLU A 368 -6.00 -1.70 -10.25
N PRO A 369 -4.83 -1.33 -10.82
CA PRO A 369 -4.22 -2.10 -11.91
C PRO A 369 -3.53 -3.36 -11.40
N ASP A 370 -3.80 -4.48 -12.07
CA ASP A 370 -3.17 -5.78 -11.77
C ASP A 370 -1.68 -5.76 -12.12
N THR A 371 -0.89 -6.55 -11.38
CA THR A 371 0.54 -6.75 -11.70
C THR A 371 0.74 -7.62 -12.94
N THR A 372 1.99 -7.69 -13.43
CA THR A 372 2.34 -8.54 -14.59
C THR A 372 2.36 -10.02 -14.19
N SER A 373 2.90 -10.32 -13.02
CA SER A 373 2.86 -11.67 -12.47
C SER A 373 1.41 -12.04 -12.18
N TYR A 374 1.03 -13.26 -12.56
CA TYR A 374 -0.21 -13.85 -12.09
C TYR A 374 0.13 -15.15 -11.39
N ASP A 375 1.11 -15.11 -10.49
CA ASP A 375 1.47 -16.27 -9.68
C ASP A 375 0.21 -16.85 -9.03
N TYR A 376 -0.58 -16.01 -8.33
CA TYR A 376 -1.86 -16.35 -7.70
C TYR A 376 -1.73 -17.11 -6.37
N ASP A 377 -0.51 -17.36 -5.88
CA ASP A 377 -0.23 -18.33 -4.81
C ASP A 377 -0.92 -19.71 -5.02
N PRO A 378 -0.66 -20.39 -6.15
CA PRO A 378 -1.43 -21.54 -6.59
C PRO A 378 -0.70 -22.86 -6.24
N PRO A 379 -1.26 -24.02 -6.60
CA PRO A 379 -0.52 -25.29 -6.60
C PRO A 379 0.77 -25.27 -7.44
N LEU A 380 0.81 -24.59 -8.59
CA LEU A 380 2.01 -24.44 -9.41
C LEU A 380 2.34 -22.96 -9.63
N ALA A 381 3.47 -22.51 -9.12
CA ALA A 381 3.92 -21.11 -9.18
C ALA A 381 3.97 -20.56 -10.62
N GLU A 382 4.17 -19.25 -10.80
CA GLU A 382 4.24 -18.56 -12.11
C GLU A 382 5.13 -19.29 -13.13
N ASN A 383 6.27 -19.81 -12.67
CA ASN A 383 7.25 -20.54 -13.50
C ASN A 383 6.91 -22.04 -13.70
N GLY A 384 5.84 -22.55 -13.09
CA GLY A 384 5.41 -23.94 -13.12
C GLY A 384 6.05 -24.84 -12.05
N ASP A 385 6.79 -24.29 -11.08
CA ASP A 385 7.35 -25.06 -9.97
C ASP A 385 6.27 -25.63 -9.06
N TYR A 386 6.58 -26.75 -8.39
CA TYR A 386 5.71 -27.33 -7.38
C TYR A 386 5.73 -26.52 -6.08
N THR A 387 4.55 -26.17 -5.55
CA THR A 387 4.42 -25.53 -4.23
C THR A 387 4.02 -26.52 -3.15
N GLY A 388 3.94 -26.07 -1.89
CA GLY A 388 3.37 -26.87 -0.79
C GLY A 388 1.94 -27.34 -1.11
N LYS A 389 1.12 -26.45 -1.69
CA LYS A 389 -0.25 -26.74 -2.11
C LYS A 389 -0.34 -27.86 -3.14
N TYR A 390 0.62 -27.98 -4.06
CA TYR A 390 0.68 -29.12 -5.00
C TYR A 390 0.72 -30.47 -4.28
N GLN A 391 1.56 -30.58 -3.25
CA GLN A 391 1.69 -31.82 -2.48
C GLN A 391 0.39 -32.13 -1.74
N MET A 392 -0.25 -31.10 -1.16
CA MET A 392 -1.55 -31.27 -0.49
C MET A 392 -2.64 -31.74 -1.45
N VAL A 393 -2.72 -31.18 -2.66
CA VAL A 393 -3.65 -31.63 -3.70
C VAL A 393 -3.40 -33.09 -4.04
N LYS A 394 -2.13 -33.48 -4.26
CA LYS A 394 -1.76 -34.86 -4.58
C LYS A 394 -2.15 -35.84 -3.48
N GLU A 395 -1.89 -35.50 -2.22
CA GLU A 395 -2.28 -36.29 -1.05
C GLU A 395 -3.80 -36.46 -0.95
N LEU A 396 -4.54 -35.36 -1.03
CA LEU A 396 -6.00 -35.36 -0.88
C LEU A 396 -6.69 -36.08 -2.04
N LEU A 397 -6.25 -35.87 -3.29
CA LEU A 397 -6.80 -36.59 -4.44
C LEU A 397 -6.46 -38.08 -4.40
N LYS A 398 -5.32 -38.49 -3.83
CA LYS A 398 -5.04 -39.91 -3.59
C LYS A 398 -5.98 -40.52 -2.56
N LYS A 399 -6.36 -39.74 -1.53
CA LYS A 399 -7.24 -40.17 -0.45
C LYS A 399 -8.71 -40.27 -0.88
N TYR A 400 -9.18 -39.33 -1.71
CA TYR A 400 -10.61 -39.17 -2.00
C TYR A 400 -11.05 -39.56 -3.41
N ASN A 401 -10.15 -39.70 -4.39
CA ASN A 401 -10.54 -40.10 -5.74
C ASN A 401 -10.76 -41.64 -5.80
N PRO A 402 -11.98 -42.12 -6.06
CA PRO A 402 -12.27 -43.56 -6.12
C PRO A 402 -11.78 -44.22 -7.41
N ILE A 403 -11.35 -43.44 -8.42
CA ILE A 403 -10.92 -43.94 -9.72
C ILE A 403 -9.39 -43.95 -9.80
N GLU A 404 -8.84 -45.15 -9.93
CA GLU A 404 -7.42 -45.38 -10.17
C GLU A 404 -7.16 -45.49 -11.68
N THR A 405 -6.47 -44.49 -12.22
CA THR A 405 -5.95 -44.50 -13.59
C THR A 405 -4.44 -44.40 -13.57
N ARG A 406 -3.82 -44.72 -14.71
CA ARG A 406 -2.41 -44.46 -14.94
C ARG A 406 -2.11 -42.98 -14.71
N LEU A 407 -1.04 -42.70 -13.96
CA LEU A 407 -0.53 -41.35 -13.78
C LEU A 407 0.76 -41.21 -14.59
N PRO A 408 0.95 -40.09 -15.31
CA PRO A 408 2.22 -39.83 -15.98
C PRO A 408 3.36 -39.65 -14.97
N GLU A 409 4.60 -39.86 -15.41
CA GLU A 409 5.76 -39.54 -14.59
C GLU A 409 5.81 -38.04 -14.29
N THR A 410 6.18 -37.70 -13.05
CA THR A 410 6.30 -36.31 -12.60
C THR A 410 7.45 -35.63 -13.36
N PRO A 411 7.19 -34.53 -14.10
CA PRO A 411 8.25 -33.80 -14.82
C PRO A 411 9.39 -33.34 -13.90
N HIS A 412 10.62 -33.39 -14.40
CA HIS A 412 11.77 -32.80 -13.72
C HIS A 412 11.77 -31.28 -13.90
N LEU A 413 12.00 -30.52 -12.81
CA LEU A 413 12.12 -29.07 -12.87
C LEU A 413 13.48 -28.65 -13.41
N ALA A 414 13.50 -27.83 -14.46
CA ALA A 414 14.73 -27.21 -14.92
C ALA A 414 15.17 -26.13 -13.91
N PRO A 415 16.43 -26.12 -13.46
CA PRO A 415 16.91 -25.06 -12.57
C PRO A 415 16.96 -23.72 -13.33
N ARG A 416 16.50 -22.66 -12.67
CA ARG A 416 16.61 -21.30 -13.17
C ARG A 416 18.04 -20.80 -13.04
N VAL A 417 18.36 -19.75 -13.78
CA VAL A 417 19.70 -19.16 -13.80
C VAL A 417 19.58 -17.67 -13.58
N ALA A 418 20.33 -17.14 -12.61
CA ALA A 418 20.64 -15.72 -12.55
C ALA A 418 21.81 -15.43 -13.50
N TYR A 419 21.50 -15.01 -14.72
CA TYR A 419 22.55 -14.63 -15.68
C TYR A 419 23.35 -13.42 -15.20
N LYS A 420 24.56 -13.22 -15.75
CA LYS A 420 25.37 -12.06 -15.41
C LYS A 420 24.67 -10.77 -15.83
N SER A 421 24.60 -9.79 -14.91
CA SER A 421 24.08 -8.45 -15.21
C SER A 421 24.77 -7.82 -16.41
N GLN A 422 24.00 -7.10 -17.21
CA GLN A 422 24.48 -6.41 -18.41
C GLN A 422 24.36 -4.90 -18.23
N THR A 423 25.45 -4.18 -18.50
CA THR A 423 25.46 -2.71 -18.53
C THR A 423 24.67 -2.21 -19.72
N ILE A 424 23.91 -1.14 -19.55
CA ILE A 424 23.20 -0.50 -20.66
C ILE A 424 24.21 0.04 -21.68
N GLN A 425 23.96 -0.24 -22.96
CA GLN A 425 24.88 0.05 -24.07
C GLN A 425 24.33 1.08 -25.06
N GLY A 426 23.01 1.26 -25.09
CA GLY A 426 22.32 2.14 -26.02
C GLY A 426 21.18 2.91 -25.36
N GLN A 427 20.90 4.10 -25.86
CA GLN A 427 19.77 4.93 -25.44
C GLN A 427 19.12 5.64 -26.64
N LEU A 428 17.79 5.77 -26.63
CA LEU A 428 17.00 6.68 -27.47
C LEU A 428 16.13 7.55 -26.57
N THR A 429 16.07 8.87 -26.82
CA THR A 429 15.21 9.78 -26.05
C THR A 429 13.74 9.69 -26.47
N LEU A 430 12.83 10.31 -25.70
CA LEU A 430 11.41 10.31 -26.04
C LEU A 430 11.16 11.00 -27.39
N ASP A 431 11.77 12.14 -27.65
CA ASP A 431 11.60 12.84 -28.94
C ASP A 431 12.07 11.98 -30.13
N GLU A 432 13.17 11.25 -29.95
CA GLU A 432 13.69 10.32 -30.96
C GLU A 432 12.77 9.12 -31.20
N ILE A 433 12.13 8.63 -30.13
CA ILE A 433 11.11 7.59 -30.22
C ILE A 433 9.90 8.13 -30.99
N ILE A 434 9.39 9.30 -30.62
CA ILE A 434 8.25 9.96 -31.26
C ILE A 434 8.51 10.17 -32.77
N TYR A 435 9.70 10.63 -33.13
CA TYR A 435 10.10 10.81 -34.53
C TYR A 435 10.03 9.51 -35.36
N ARG A 436 10.19 8.35 -34.70
CA ARG A 436 10.16 7.01 -35.33
C ARG A 436 8.78 6.36 -35.31
N ILE A 437 7.77 6.98 -34.70
CA ILE A 437 6.40 6.47 -34.73
C ILE A 437 5.80 6.75 -36.11
N PRO A 438 5.34 5.72 -36.85
CA PRO A 438 4.86 5.90 -38.22
C PRO A 438 3.50 6.61 -38.28
N ASP A 439 2.63 6.36 -37.31
CA ASP A 439 1.29 6.93 -37.23
C ASP A 439 1.30 8.23 -36.42
N ARG A 440 0.69 9.29 -36.96
CA ARG A 440 0.48 10.56 -36.28
C ARG A 440 -0.83 11.19 -36.68
N LEU A 441 -1.47 11.88 -35.75
CA LEU A 441 -2.75 12.53 -35.97
C LEU A 441 -2.71 13.98 -35.47
N TYR A 442 -3.17 14.91 -36.30
CA TYR A 442 -3.43 16.29 -35.88
C TYR A 442 -4.92 16.49 -35.65
N THR A 443 -5.29 17.09 -34.51
CA THR A 443 -6.70 17.26 -34.12
C THR A 443 -6.87 18.45 -33.19
N SER A 444 -7.95 19.23 -33.35
CA SER A 444 -8.26 20.37 -32.46
C SER A 444 -8.65 19.95 -31.05
N HIS A 445 -9.04 18.68 -30.86
CA HIS A 445 -9.47 18.11 -29.59
C HIS A 445 -8.76 16.79 -29.29
N LEU A 446 -8.54 16.51 -28.02
CA LEU A 446 -7.99 15.24 -27.53
C LEU A 446 -8.86 14.07 -27.98
N LYS A 447 -8.22 12.94 -28.31
CA LYS A 447 -8.89 11.69 -28.65
C LYS A 447 -8.33 10.54 -27.80
N PRO A 448 -9.18 9.60 -27.36
CA PRO A 448 -8.75 8.40 -26.69
C PRO A 448 -8.11 7.43 -27.66
N MET A 449 -7.40 6.47 -27.10
CA MET A 449 -6.72 5.40 -27.82
C MET A 449 -7.67 4.67 -28.78
N GLU A 450 -8.89 4.36 -28.33
CA GLU A 450 -9.88 3.59 -29.10
C GLU A 450 -10.41 4.35 -30.32
N TYR A 451 -10.33 5.68 -30.37
CA TYR A 451 -10.84 6.49 -31.48
C TYR A 451 -9.79 6.91 -32.51
N LEU A 452 -8.54 6.48 -32.33
CA LEU A 452 -7.53 6.71 -33.35
C LEU A 452 -7.89 5.96 -34.65
N PRO A 453 -7.63 6.55 -35.83
CA PRO A 453 -7.89 5.91 -37.12
C PRO A 453 -6.72 4.99 -37.52
N ILE A 454 -6.31 4.09 -36.62
CA ILE A 454 -5.23 3.12 -36.83
C ILE A 454 -5.76 1.69 -36.73
N ASN A 455 -4.92 0.69 -37.04
CA ASN A 455 -5.24 -0.73 -36.89
C ASN A 455 -6.57 -1.10 -37.59
N ASN A 456 -6.71 -0.73 -38.86
CA ASN A 456 -7.93 -0.93 -39.64
C ASN A 456 -9.19 -0.36 -38.94
N MET A 457 -9.09 0.88 -38.44
CA MET A 457 -10.16 1.56 -37.70
C MET A 457 -10.55 0.92 -36.36
N SER A 458 -9.78 -0.05 -35.87
CA SER A 458 -9.98 -0.63 -34.54
C SER A 458 -9.44 0.27 -33.42
N GLY A 459 -8.65 1.29 -33.76
CA GLY A 459 -7.98 2.16 -32.79
C GLY A 459 -6.77 1.49 -32.14
N GLN A 460 -6.23 2.15 -31.12
CA GLN A 460 -5.13 1.65 -30.34
C GLN A 460 -5.66 0.87 -29.13
N SER A 461 -5.31 -0.41 -29.02
CA SER A 461 -5.80 -1.25 -27.93
C SER A 461 -4.99 -1.06 -26.64
N TYR A 462 -3.67 -0.96 -26.73
CA TYR A 462 -2.78 -0.96 -25.57
C TYR A 462 -1.49 -0.16 -25.81
N GLY A 463 -0.63 -0.10 -24.80
CA GLY A 463 0.62 0.64 -24.83
C GLY A 463 0.45 2.09 -24.35
N TYR A 464 1.12 3.00 -25.05
CA TYR A 464 1.23 4.41 -24.70
C TYR A 464 0.64 5.29 -25.78
N ILE A 465 0.12 6.45 -25.41
CA ILE A 465 -0.27 7.50 -26.33
C ILE A 465 0.38 8.81 -25.90
N ILE A 466 1.05 9.48 -26.84
CA ILE A 466 1.68 10.78 -26.58
C ILE A 466 0.79 11.87 -27.18
N TYR A 467 0.41 12.85 -26.36
CA TYR A 467 -0.21 14.10 -26.80
C TYR A 467 0.82 15.23 -26.75
N ARG A 468 1.24 15.69 -27.92
CA ARG A 468 2.22 16.76 -28.11
C ARG A 468 1.52 18.08 -28.40
N HIS A 469 1.96 19.13 -27.73
CA HIS A 469 1.49 20.49 -27.95
C HIS A 469 2.66 21.49 -28.00
N LYS A 470 2.56 22.48 -28.89
CA LYS A 470 3.55 23.55 -29.05
C LYS A 470 3.07 24.81 -28.32
N LEU A 471 3.83 25.25 -27.33
CA LEU A 471 3.55 26.42 -26.51
C LEU A 471 4.43 27.59 -26.98
N TYR A 472 3.81 28.66 -27.50
CA TYR A 472 4.54 29.79 -28.07
C TYR A 472 5.02 30.80 -27.03
N ASP A 473 4.26 31.01 -25.96
CA ASP A 473 4.70 31.84 -24.84
C ASP A 473 4.31 31.12 -23.54
N LEU A 474 5.33 30.61 -22.84
CA LEU A 474 5.16 29.93 -21.57
C LEU A 474 5.83 30.77 -20.48
N PRO A 475 5.06 31.56 -19.72
CA PRO A 475 5.60 32.35 -18.60
C PRO A 475 6.20 31.47 -17.50
N ARG A 476 7.05 32.08 -16.68
CA ARG A 476 7.60 31.46 -15.46
C ARG A 476 6.47 30.99 -14.54
N SER A 477 6.66 29.85 -13.89
CA SER A 477 5.72 29.27 -12.92
C SER A 477 4.34 28.98 -13.52
N SER A 478 4.30 28.67 -14.83
CA SER A 478 3.07 28.26 -15.49
C SER A 478 2.56 26.94 -14.93
N LYS A 479 1.22 26.81 -14.83
CA LYS A 479 0.58 25.61 -14.27
C LYS A 479 -0.17 24.84 -15.33
N LEU A 480 0.18 23.56 -15.47
CA LEU A 480 -0.56 22.57 -16.24
C LEU A 480 -1.66 21.97 -15.36
N THR A 481 -2.91 21.95 -15.82
CA THR A 481 -4.02 21.24 -15.17
C THR A 481 -4.63 20.26 -16.16
N ILE A 482 -4.80 19.01 -15.72
CA ILE A 482 -5.53 17.98 -16.46
C ILE A 482 -6.89 17.82 -15.80
N GLY A 483 -7.96 18.21 -16.51
CA GLY A 483 -9.34 18.16 -16.01
C GLY A 483 -9.86 16.73 -15.83
N GLY A 484 -10.64 16.50 -14.78
CA GLY A 484 -11.11 15.15 -14.43
C GLY A 484 -9.97 14.27 -13.91
N ARG A 485 -10.06 12.96 -14.15
CA ARG A 485 -9.06 11.97 -13.72
C ARG A 485 -8.30 11.42 -14.92
N VAL A 486 -7.01 11.16 -14.72
CA VAL A 486 -6.15 10.53 -15.74
C VAL A 486 -6.55 9.06 -15.92
N ARG A 487 -6.47 8.56 -17.17
CA ARG A 487 -6.73 7.17 -17.57
C ARG A 487 -5.54 6.59 -18.35
N ASP A 488 -4.49 6.11 -17.69
CA ASP A 488 -4.40 5.89 -16.23
C ASP A 488 -3.23 6.61 -15.57
N THR A 489 -2.08 6.70 -16.26
CA THR A 489 -0.93 7.50 -15.78
C THR A 489 -0.41 8.40 -16.87
N VAL A 490 0.07 9.60 -16.51
CA VAL A 490 0.66 10.55 -17.44
C VAL A 490 1.99 11.08 -16.94
N VAL A 491 3.00 11.01 -17.80
CA VAL A 491 4.30 11.64 -17.63
C VAL A 491 4.38 12.86 -18.51
N VAL A 492 4.85 13.98 -17.95
CA VAL A 492 4.97 15.26 -18.63
C VAL A 492 6.44 15.57 -18.86
N THR A 493 6.77 15.86 -20.12
CA THR A 493 8.06 16.43 -20.49
C THR A 493 7.88 17.79 -21.15
N LEU A 494 8.85 18.68 -20.95
CA LEU A 494 8.95 19.98 -21.61
C LEU A 494 10.31 20.06 -22.30
N ASN A 495 10.32 20.21 -23.63
CA ASN A 495 11.53 20.15 -24.46
C ASN A 495 12.38 18.89 -24.18
N ASP A 496 11.74 17.72 -24.14
CA ASP A 496 12.37 16.42 -23.83
C ASP A 496 12.94 16.29 -22.40
N HIS A 497 12.65 17.24 -21.50
CA HIS A 497 13.04 17.19 -20.09
C HIS A 497 11.86 16.81 -19.19
N LEU A 498 12.07 15.85 -18.28
CA LEU A 498 11.07 15.40 -17.32
C LEU A 498 10.63 16.52 -16.35
N ILE A 499 9.32 16.74 -16.27
CA ILE A 499 8.69 17.62 -15.28
C ILE A 499 7.97 16.82 -14.19
N SER A 500 7.33 15.70 -14.56
CA SER A 500 6.65 14.83 -13.60
C SER A 500 7.59 14.29 -12.52
N ARG A 501 7.09 14.16 -11.30
CA ARG A 501 7.85 13.54 -10.20
C ARG A 501 7.95 12.03 -10.40
N PRO A 502 9.11 11.42 -10.11
CA PRO A 502 9.26 9.97 -10.13
C PRO A 502 8.34 9.25 -9.15
N LEU A 503 7.88 8.06 -9.55
CA LEU A 503 7.07 7.17 -8.73
C LEU A 503 7.96 6.26 -7.86
N ASP A 504 8.12 6.57 -6.58
CA ASP A 504 9.03 5.87 -5.65
C ASP A 504 8.28 5.05 -4.58
N VAL A 505 7.13 5.54 -4.11
CA VAL A 505 6.28 4.89 -3.10
C VAL A 505 4.79 4.95 -3.49
N VAL A 506 3.97 4.09 -2.90
CA VAL A 506 2.52 3.99 -3.21
C VAL A 506 1.79 5.33 -3.07
N SER A 507 2.11 6.16 -2.08
CA SER A 507 1.47 7.47 -1.89
C SER A 507 1.85 8.52 -2.93
N ASP A 508 2.86 8.27 -3.77
CA ASP A 508 3.12 9.13 -4.93
C ASP A 508 1.97 9.05 -5.96
N LEU A 509 1.15 7.97 -5.93
CA LEU A 509 -0.07 7.86 -6.73
C LEU A 509 -1.13 8.91 -6.34
N ASP A 510 -1.04 9.52 -5.17
CA ASP A 510 -1.94 10.60 -4.74
C ASP A 510 -1.51 11.97 -5.34
N GLY A 511 -0.40 12.00 -6.08
CA GLY A 511 0.13 13.19 -6.74
C GLY A 511 -0.47 13.50 -8.12
N PHE A 512 0.22 14.37 -8.87
CA PHE A 512 -0.15 14.70 -10.24
C PHE A 512 0.10 13.50 -11.17
N GLY A 513 -0.80 13.33 -12.13
CA GLY A 513 -0.59 12.43 -13.26
C GLY A 513 -1.09 11.01 -13.05
N PHE A 514 -1.85 10.76 -11.99
CA PHE A 514 -2.44 9.46 -11.66
C PHE A 514 -3.95 9.59 -11.47
N TRP A 515 -4.67 8.47 -11.58
CA TRP A 515 -6.12 8.41 -11.50
C TRP A 515 -6.71 8.85 -10.14
N ARG A 516 -5.95 8.74 -9.05
CA ARG A 516 -6.41 9.04 -7.67
C ARG A 516 -6.73 10.51 -7.43
N THR A 517 -6.20 11.41 -8.25
CA THR A 517 -6.41 12.85 -8.11
C THR A 517 -7.29 13.40 -9.24
N VAL A 518 -8.38 14.06 -8.86
CA VAL A 518 -9.23 14.81 -9.80
C VAL A 518 -8.66 16.21 -10.03
N ASN A 519 -8.70 16.69 -11.28
CA ASN A 519 -8.20 18.02 -11.68
C ASN A 519 -6.74 18.26 -11.26
N SER A 520 -5.90 17.24 -11.43
CA SER A 520 -4.51 17.31 -10.99
C SER A 520 -3.75 18.46 -11.67
N THR A 521 -2.93 19.19 -10.90
CA THR A 521 -2.16 20.33 -11.38
C THR A 521 -0.65 20.14 -11.14
N LEU A 522 0.18 20.57 -12.10
CA LEU A 522 1.64 20.47 -12.10
C LEU A 522 2.26 21.82 -12.48
N ASP A 523 3.30 22.25 -11.77
CA ASP A 523 4.08 23.43 -12.15
C ASP A 523 5.06 23.05 -13.28
N LEU A 524 5.07 23.81 -14.38
CA LEU A 524 5.90 23.55 -15.57
C LEU A 524 7.33 24.12 -15.47
N GLY A 525 7.73 24.63 -14.31
CA GLY A 525 9.07 25.15 -14.04
C GLY A 525 9.13 26.68 -13.84
N SER A 526 10.29 27.15 -13.39
CA SER A 526 10.54 28.57 -13.07
C SER A 526 11.01 29.41 -14.24
N ASP A 527 11.30 28.78 -15.38
CA ASP A 527 11.83 29.46 -16.57
C ASP A 527 10.71 29.86 -17.52
N ALA A 528 10.95 30.92 -18.28
CA ALA A 528 10.07 31.34 -19.36
C ALA A 528 10.59 30.75 -20.67
N HIS A 529 9.68 30.31 -21.54
CA HIS A 529 10.02 29.76 -22.84
C HIS A 529 9.23 30.46 -23.96
N THR A 530 9.94 30.94 -24.97
CA THR A 530 9.37 31.60 -26.17
C THR A 530 9.01 30.59 -27.29
N TYR A 531 9.28 29.32 -27.04
CA TYR A 531 8.81 28.17 -27.81
C TYR A 531 9.14 26.91 -27.01
N ALA A 532 8.12 26.20 -26.53
CA ALA A 532 8.29 24.95 -25.80
C ALA A 532 7.43 23.84 -26.41
N VAL A 533 7.99 22.63 -26.47
CA VAL A 533 7.26 21.42 -26.85
C VAL A 533 6.90 20.69 -25.56
N MET A 534 5.62 20.55 -25.29
CA MET A 534 5.12 19.77 -24.16
C MET A 534 4.58 18.44 -24.66
N ASP A 535 5.05 17.35 -24.07
CA ASP A 535 4.53 16.01 -24.32
C ASP A 535 3.84 15.46 -23.08
N LEU A 536 2.61 14.98 -23.25
CA LEU A 536 1.86 14.23 -22.27
C LEU A 536 1.88 12.76 -22.70
N MET A 537 2.80 11.97 -22.14
CA MET A 537 2.88 10.53 -22.40
C MET A 537 1.94 9.79 -21.45
N VAL A 538 0.82 9.32 -21.97
CA VAL A 538 -0.18 8.57 -21.20
C VAL A 538 -0.01 7.07 -21.41
N GLU A 539 0.02 6.31 -20.31
CA GLU A 539 -0.02 4.86 -20.34
C GLU A 539 -1.42 4.34 -20.03
N ASN A 540 -1.92 3.43 -20.88
CA ASN A 540 -3.00 2.51 -20.50
C ASN A 540 -2.41 1.43 -19.58
N TRP A 541 -2.77 1.45 -18.29
CA TRP A 541 -2.25 0.52 -17.30
C TRP A 541 -3.12 -0.74 -17.11
N GLY A 542 -4.17 -0.89 -17.93
CA GLY A 542 -5.08 -2.04 -17.92
C GLY A 542 -6.54 -1.58 -17.88
N ARG A 543 -7.42 -2.08 -18.75
CA ARG A 543 -8.87 -1.86 -18.63
C ARG A 543 -9.46 -2.79 -17.58
N VAL A 544 -10.41 -2.26 -16.83
CA VAL A 544 -11.08 -2.99 -15.76
C VAL A 544 -11.81 -4.19 -16.34
N GLY A 545 -11.53 -5.34 -15.74
CA GLY A 545 -12.07 -6.63 -16.17
C GLY A 545 -13.28 -7.08 -15.39
N TYR A 546 -13.63 -6.43 -14.27
CA TYR A 546 -14.71 -6.84 -13.35
C TYR A 546 -15.56 -5.65 -12.90
N GLY A 547 -16.86 -5.89 -12.67
CA GLY A 547 -17.74 -4.89 -12.05
C GLY A 547 -19.09 -4.71 -12.73
N LYS A 548 -19.68 -3.55 -12.48
CA LYS A 548 -21.01 -3.15 -12.92
C LYS A 548 -21.02 -2.73 -14.39
N ARG A 549 -22.17 -2.85 -15.06
CA ARG A 549 -22.29 -2.62 -16.52
C ARG A 549 -21.82 -1.22 -16.97
N ASN A 550 -22.10 -0.16 -16.20
CA ASN A 550 -21.65 1.20 -16.50
C ASN A 550 -20.13 1.36 -16.39
N GLN A 551 -19.45 0.50 -15.63
CA GLN A 551 -18.00 0.54 -15.47
C GLN A 551 -17.26 -0.06 -16.67
N PHE A 552 -17.94 -0.64 -17.68
CA PHE A 552 -17.29 -1.14 -18.90
C PHE A 552 -16.97 -0.05 -19.94
N TYR A 553 -17.47 1.19 -19.79
CA TYR A 553 -17.20 2.27 -20.75
C TYR A 553 -15.88 3.01 -20.42
N GLN A 554 -14.76 2.30 -20.59
CA GLN A 554 -13.44 2.76 -20.14
C GLN A 554 -12.49 3.07 -21.30
N PHE A 555 -12.70 4.22 -21.93
CA PHE A 555 -11.74 4.78 -22.86
C PHE A 555 -10.42 5.10 -22.16
N LYS A 556 -9.30 4.86 -22.85
CA LYS A 556 -7.94 5.09 -22.35
C LYS A 556 -7.26 6.26 -23.08
N GLY A 557 -6.27 6.87 -22.44
CA GLY A 557 -5.74 8.17 -22.87
C GLY A 557 -6.52 9.33 -22.26
N LEU A 558 -6.48 10.50 -22.91
CA LEU A 558 -7.26 11.67 -22.53
C LEU A 558 -8.52 11.75 -23.41
N TRP A 559 -9.69 11.48 -22.80
CA TRP A 559 -10.99 11.35 -23.46
C TRP A 559 -11.99 12.43 -23.03
N SER A 560 -12.33 12.43 -21.73
CA SER A 560 -13.35 13.29 -21.12
C SER A 560 -12.68 14.43 -20.32
N THR A 561 -11.54 14.88 -20.83
CA THR A 561 -10.59 15.69 -20.08
C THR A 561 -10.13 16.82 -20.97
N ASP A 562 -10.24 18.03 -20.43
CA ASP A 562 -9.61 19.21 -21.01
C ASP A 562 -8.27 19.44 -20.32
N VAL A 563 -7.28 19.87 -21.08
CA VAL A 563 -5.96 20.22 -20.55
C VAL A 563 -5.81 21.74 -20.60
N TYR A 564 -5.33 22.32 -19.51
CA TYR A 564 -5.18 23.76 -19.36
C TYR A 564 -3.75 24.14 -19.02
N VAL A 565 -3.28 25.26 -19.56
CA VAL A 565 -2.10 25.96 -19.05
C VAL A 565 -2.54 27.34 -18.58
N ASN A 566 -2.26 27.68 -17.32
CA ASN A 566 -2.68 28.96 -16.70
C ASN A 566 -4.19 29.27 -16.85
N ARG A 567 -5.02 28.23 -16.78
CA ARG A 567 -6.49 28.25 -16.99
C ARG A 567 -6.94 28.47 -18.44
N GLU A 568 -6.02 28.58 -19.39
CA GLU A 568 -6.33 28.57 -20.82
C GLU A 568 -6.40 27.13 -21.33
N LYS A 569 -7.53 26.78 -21.93
CA LYS A 569 -7.74 25.45 -22.51
C LYS A 569 -6.87 25.29 -23.75
N LEU A 570 -6.02 24.28 -23.75
CA LEU A 570 -5.20 23.92 -24.90
C LEU A 570 -6.03 23.23 -25.98
N GLN A 571 -5.74 23.56 -27.23
CA GLN A 571 -6.36 23.01 -28.44
C GLN A 571 -5.25 22.65 -29.43
N ASP A 572 -5.57 21.96 -30.52
CA ASP A 572 -4.60 21.61 -31.57
C ASP A 572 -3.43 20.73 -31.09
N TRP A 573 -3.70 19.43 -31.05
CA TRP A 573 -2.80 18.40 -30.58
C TRP A 573 -2.23 17.59 -31.74
N GLU A 574 -0.96 17.20 -31.59
CA GLU A 574 -0.34 16.12 -32.36
C GLU A 574 -0.34 14.86 -31.48
N ILE A 575 -0.89 13.76 -31.99
CA ILE A 575 -1.09 12.52 -31.22
C ILE A 575 -0.28 11.39 -31.86
N PHE A 576 0.48 10.67 -31.03
CA PHE A 576 1.31 9.54 -31.44
C PHE A 576 0.95 8.26 -30.67
N PRO A 577 0.40 7.23 -31.33
CA PRO A 577 0.17 5.93 -30.72
C PRO A 577 1.47 5.10 -30.67
N LEU A 578 1.78 4.53 -29.52
CA LEU A 578 2.99 3.74 -29.28
C LEU A 578 2.63 2.37 -28.68
N GLU A 579 2.51 1.37 -29.56
CA GLU A 579 2.07 0.00 -29.22
C GLU A 579 3.23 -0.98 -28.98
N PHE A 580 4.47 -0.59 -29.27
CA PHE A 580 5.65 -1.45 -29.19
C PHE A 580 5.55 -2.77 -29.99
N LYS A 581 4.88 -2.73 -31.15
CA LYS A 581 4.79 -3.90 -32.06
C LYS A 581 6.17 -4.47 -32.39
N ARG A 582 6.26 -5.80 -32.52
CA ARG A 582 7.50 -6.53 -32.86
C ARG A 582 8.18 -5.95 -34.10
N SER A 583 7.42 -5.67 -35.15
CA SER A 583 7.95 -5.08 -36.39
C SER A 583 8.57 -3.69 -36.20
N TRP A 584 7.96 -2.85 -35.35
CA TRP A 584 8.48 -1.51 -35.06
C TRP A 584 9.73 -1.57 -34.20
N THR A 585 9.72 -2.37 -33.13
CA THR A 585 10.87 -2.53 -32.22
C THR A 585 12.10 -3.09 -32.95
N GLN A 586 11.92 -4.02 -33.90
CA GLN A 586 12.99 -4.54 -34.76
C GLN A 586 13.60 -3.49 -35.70
N SER A 587 12.85 -2.45 -36.07
CA SER A 587 13.31 -1.40 -36.98
C SER A 587 14.14 -0.30 -36.31
N LEU A 588 14.23 -0.30 -34.98
CA LEU A 588 14.87 0.77 -34.21
C LEU A 588 16.39 0.84 -34.44
N THR A 589 16.85 2.00 -34.90
CA THR A 589 18.25 2.32 -35.18
C THR A 589 18.64 3.70 -34.63
N GLY A 590 19.95 4.01 -34.66
CA GLY A 590 20.47 5.31 -34.22
C GLY A 590 20.63 5.44 -32.71
N TRP A 591 21.02 4.36 -32.03
CA TRP A 591 21.21 4.33 -30.58
C TRP A 591 22.43 5.14 -30.15
N HIS A 592 22.26 6.00 -29.15
CA HIS A 592 23.36 6.74 -28.52
C HIS A 592 24.05 5.90 -27.46
N THR A 593 25.32 6.19 -27.19
CA THR A 593 25.93 5.77 -25.93
C THR A 593 25.13 6.38 -24.77
N PRO A 594 24.76 5.59 -23.74
CA PRO A 594 23.92 6.06 -22.65
C PRO A 594 24.54 7.26 -21.96
N PHE A 595 23.70 8.26 -21.69
CA PHE A 595 24.07 9.47 -20.97
C PHE A 595 23.13 9.67 -19.79
N LYS A 596 23.56 10.49 -18.83
CA LYS A 596 22.75 10.76 -17.65
C LYS A 596 21.58 11.68 -18.05
N SER A 597 20.40 11.12 -18.22
CA SER A 597 19.16 11.85 -18.43
C SER A 597 18.05 11.37 -17.51
N THR A 598 17.12 12.26 -17.19
CA THR A 598 15.88 11.95 -16.47
C THR A 598 14.70 12.11 -17.40
N GLY A 599 13.78 11.15 -17.40
CA GLY A 599 12.57 11.15 -18.22
C GLY A 599 12.41 9.89 -19.06
N PRO A 600 11.31 9.83 -19.83
CA PRO A 600 11.00 8.69 -20.68
C PRO A 600 12.08 8.46 -21.72
N ALA A 601 12.63 7.26 -21.76
CA ALA A 601 13.62 6.86 -22.76
C ALA A 601 13.63 5.35 -22.93
N LEU A 602 14.13 4.90 -24.09
CA LEU A 602 14.32 3.50 -24.38
C LEU A 602 15.81 3.18 -24.27
N TYR A 603 16.13 2.20 -23.43
CA TYR A 603 17.48 1.75 -23.14
C TYR A 603 17.70 0.37 -23.74
N LYS A 604 18.90 0.10 -24.28
CA LYS A 604 19.26 -1.15 -24.95
C LYS A 604 20.49 -1.79 -24.30
N THR A 605 20.44 -3.11 -24.18
CA THR A 605 21.61 -3.97 -24.00
C THR A 605 21.42 -5.30 -24.73
N ASP A 606 22.45 -6.13 -24.80
CA ASP A 606 22.33 -7.53 -25.20
C ASP A 606 23.06 -8.48 -24.24
N ILE A 607 22.70 -9.76 -24.32
CA ILE A 607 23.36 -10.85 -23.61
C ILE A 607 23.58 -12.04 -24.56
N PHE A 608 24.76 -12.68 -24.46
CA PHE A 608 25.04 -13.93 -25.17
C PHE A 608 24.80 -15.12 -24.24
N ILE A 609 23.97 -16.08 -24.69
CA ILE A 609 23.53 -17.24 -23.90
C ILE A 609 23.80 -18.52 -24.69
N ASP A 610 24.54 -19.46 -24.09
CA ASP A 610 24.81 -20.76 -24.72
C ASP A 610 23.68 -21.77 -24.49
N ASP A 611 23.07 -21.72 -23.30
CA ASP A 611 21.99 -22.60 -22.85
C ASP A 611 20.83 -21.74 -22.28
N PRO A 612 19.81 -21.43 -23.10
CA PRO A 612 18.63 -20.68 -22.69
C PRO A 612 17.84 -21.39 -21.59
N ARG A 613 17.63 -20.71 -20.46
CA ARG A 613 16.87 -21.19 -19.30
C ARG A 613 16.00 -20.08 -18.72
N ASP A 614 14.99 -20.48 -17.98
CA ASP A 614 14.15 -19.57 -17.21
C ASP A 614 14.99 -18.71 -16.25
N THR A 615 14.67 -17.42 -16.19
CA THR A 615 15.30 -16.42 -15.32
C THR A 615 14.26 -15.38 -14.91
N TYR A 616 14.62 -14.51 -13.99
CA TYR A 616 13.89 -13.28 -13.69
C TYR A 616 14.76 -12.07 -14.01
N LEU A 617 14.15 -10.97 -14.44
CA LEU A 617 14.80 -9.66 -14.53
C LEU A 617 14.52 -8.88 -13.25
N ASP A 618 15.56 -8.46 -12.54
CA ASP A 618 15.45 -7.66 -11.31
C ASP A 618 15.29 -6.17 -11.65
N MET A 619 14.10 -5.64 -11.33
CA MET A 619 13.70 -4.27 -11.64
C MET A 619 13.78 -3.34 -10.43
N GLN A 620 14.30 -3.77 -9.27
CA GLN A 620 14.35 -2.98 -8.04
C GLN A 620 15.15 -1.67 -8.15
N SER A 621 16.08 -1.61 -9.11
CA SER A 621 16.91 -0.44 -9.41
C SER A 621 16.28 0.50 -10.45
N TRP A 622 15.18 0.09 -11.07
CA TRP A 622 14.43 0.87 -12.05
C TRP A 622 13.20 1.53 -11.39
N CYS A 623 12.51 2.43 -12.09
CA CYS A 623 11.38 3.18 -11.53
C CYS A 623 10.03 2.65 -12.00
N LYS A 624 9.70 2.83 -13.29
CA LYS A 624 8.44 2.36 -13.87
C LYS A 624 8.58 2.27 -15.38
N GLY A 625 8.03 1.22 -15.98
CA GLY A 625 8.17 1.01 -17.40
C GLY A 625 7.77 -0.37 -17.89
N ILE A 626 8.28 -0.73 -19.06
CA ILE A 626 8.19 -2.08 -19.63
C ILE A 626 9.57 -2.62 -20.01
N VAL A 627 9.67 -3.95 -20.05
CA VAL A 627 10.83 -4.64 -20.63
C VAL A 627 10.45 -5.35 -21.91
N ILE A 628 11.33 -5.33 -22.90
CA ILE A 628 11.17 -5.96 -24.20
C ILE A 628 12.35 -6.90 -24.42
N VAL A 629 12.10 -8.17 -24.68
CA VAL A 629 13.14 -9.18 -24.93
C VAL A 629 12.94 -9.74 -26.33
N ASN A 630 13.99 -9.69 -27.15
CA ASN A 630 13.95 -10.15 -28.54
C ASN A 630 12.74 -9.62 -29.33
N SER A 631 12.40 -8.34 -29.12
CA SER A 631 11.27 -7.63 -29.74
C SER A 631 9.86 -8.06 -29.27
N PHE A 632 9.76 -8.85 -28.21
CA PHE A 632 8.51 -9.16 -27.51
C PHE A 632 8.42 -8.37 -26.20
N VAL A 633 7.30 -7.69 -25.95
CA VAL A 633 7.07 -6.98 -24.67
C VAL A 633 6.85 -8.01 -23.57
N LEU A 634 7.81 -8.16 -22.68
CA LEU A 634 7.75 -9.12 -21.58
C LEU A 634 6.64 -8.74 -20.59
N GLY A 635 6.61 -7.48 -20.18
CA GLY A 635 5.60 -6.96 -19.27
C GLY A 635 6.01 -5.66 -18.60
N ARG A 636 5.17 -5.22 -17.67
CA ARG A 636 5.33 -3.97 -16.92
C ARG A 636 6.10 -4.19 -15.63
N TYR A 637 6.84 -3.18 -15.20
CA TYR A 637 7.43 -3.11 -13.86
C TYR A 637 7.13 -1.77 -13.20
N SER A 638 7.03 -1.78 -11.88
CA SER A 638 6.90 -0.55 -11.10
C SER A 638 7.54 -0.72 -9.72
N LYS A 639 8.35 0.26 -9.35
CA LYS A 639 9.14 0.27 -8.11
C LYS A 639 8.28 0.22 -6.84
N ILE A 640 7.02 0.67 -6.92
CA ILE A 640 6.09 0.69 -5.79
C ILE A 640 5.64 -0.70 -5.36
N GLY A 641 5.79 -1.72 -6.21
CA GLY A 641 5.52 -3.13 -5.87
C GLY A 641 4.13 -3.62 -6.24
N PRO A 642 3.66 -4.75 -5.66
CA PRO A 642 4.50 -5.70 -4.93
C PRO A 642 5.51 -6.37 -5.86
N GLN A 643 5.21 -6.63 -7.13
CA GLN A 643 6.15 -7.28 -8.05
C GLN A 643 7.43 -6.44 -8.30
N GLN A 644 8.60 -7.00 -8.02
CA GLN A 644 9.90 -6.35 -8.28
C GLN A 644 10.74 -7.05 -9.36
N THR A 645 10.33 -8.25 -9.78
CA THR A 645 11.00 -9.03 -10.82
C THR A 645 10.03 -9.42 -11.93
N LEU A 646 10.50 -9.43 -13.18
CA LEU A 646 9.73 -9.97 -14.31
C LEU A 646 10.21 -11.36 -14.67
N TYR A 647 9.29 -12.34 -14.72
CA TYR A 647 9.59 -13.69 -15.19
C TYR A 647 9.95 -13.66 -16.68
N LEU A 648 11.10 -14.23 -17.02
CA LEU A 648 11.59 -14.37 -18.40
C LEU A 648 11.75 -15.86 -18.73
N PRO A 649 10.79 -16.44 -19.45
CA PRO A 649 10.86 -17.83 -19.89
C PRO A 649 12.05 -18.09 -20.81
N GLY A 650 12.71 -19.22 -20.64
CA GLY A 650 13.76 -19.75 -21.53
C GLY A 650 13.34 -19.78 -23.01
N PRO A 651 12.09 -20.12 -23.38
CA PRO A 651 11.61 -20.06 -24.77
C PRO A 651 11.65 -18.67 -25.42
N PHE A 652 11.70 -17.59 -24.64
CA PHE A 652 11.87 -16.22 -25.16
C PHE A 652 13.34 -15.85 -25.39
N LEU A 653 14.25 -16.69 -24.91
CA LEU A 653 15.67 -16.59 -25.12
C LEU A 653 16.09 -17.54 -26.26
N ARG A 654 17.16 -17.17 -26.95
CA ARG A 654 17.77 -17.95 -28.03
C ARG A 654 19.24 -18.19 -27.71
N LYS A 655 19.77 -19.30 -28.23
CA LYS A 655 21.22 -19.53 -28.21
C LYS A 655 21.93 -18.43 -29.00
N GLY A 656 22.98 -17.86 -28.43
CA GLY A 656 23.68 -16.68 -28.96
C GLY A 656 23.12 -15.37 -28.39
N ARG A 657 23.08 -14.32 -29.23
CA ARG A 657 22.72 -12.96 -28.82
C ARG A 657 21.23 -12.81 -28.54
N ASN A 658 20.89 -12.20 -27.41
CA ASN A 658 19.53 -11.81 -27.02
C ASN A 658 19.49 -10.30 -26.78
N ASP A 659 18.58 -9.60 -27.43
CA ASP A 659 18.42 -8.14 -27.25
C ASP A 659 17.42 -7.88 -26.12
N ILE A 660 17.77 -6.96 -25.22
CA ILE A 660 16.91 -6.51 -24.12
C ILE A 660 16.77 -4.99 -24.21
N PHE A 661 15.53 -4.52 -24.23
CA PHE A 661 15.19 -3.12 -24.14
C PHE A 661 14.37 -2.82 -22.89
N VAL A 662 14.59 -1.65 -22.29
CA VAL A 662 13.81 -1.16 -21.16
C VAL A 662 13.28 0.21 -21.52
N PHE A 663 11.95 0.37 -21.57
CA PHE A 663 11.32 1.68 -21.71
C PHE A 663 11.00 2.21 -20.32
N GLU A 664 11.85 3.11 -19.81
CA GLU A 664 11.80 3.63 -18.45
C GLU A 664 11.23 5.05 -18.46
N HIS A 665 10.28 5.34 -17.58
CA HIS A 665 9.50 6.59 -17.57
C HIS A 665 10.21 7.74 -16.85
N TYR A 666 11.08 7.46 -15.89
CA TYR A 666 11.62 8.47 -14.98
C TYR A 666 13.15 8.41 -14.86
N ARG A 667 13.68 7.31 -14.31
CA ARG A 667 15.10 7.20 -13.96
C ARG A 667 15.60 5.79 -14.24
N ALA A 668 16.51 5.67 -15.18
CA ALA A 668 17.08 4.39 -15.57
C ALA A 668 18.20 3.94 -14.63
N ALA A 669 18.33 2.63 -14.49
CA ALA A 669 19.51 2.01 -13.91
C ALA A 669 20.62 1.93 -14.96
N GLY A 670 21.88 1.88 -14.50
CA GLY A 670 23.04 1.69 -15.38
C GLY A 670 23.20 0.27 -15.94
N SER A 671 22.43 -0.70 -15.41
CA SER A 671 22.49 -2.10 -15.81
C SER A 671 21.15 -2.81 -15.61
N ILE A 672 20.93 -3.88 -16.37
CA ILE A 672 19.89 -4.88 -16.10
C ILE A 672 20.49 -6.04 -15.31
N SER A 673 19.82 -6.45 -14.23
CA SER A 673 20.23 -7.58 -13.39
C SER A 673 19.27 -8.75 -13.55
N PHE A 674 19.77 -9.96 -13.31
CA PHE A 674 18.99 -11.18 -13.39
C PHE A 674 18.95 -11.87 -12.02
N ALA A 675 17.87 -12.59 -11.76
CA ALA A 675 17.65 -13.40 -10.57
C ALA A 675 17.13 -14.79 -10.95
N ASP A 676 17.27 -15.76 -10.07
CA ASP A 676 16.77 -17.15 -10.22
C ASP A 676 15.46 -17.40 -9.45
N SER A 677 15.01 -16.42 -8.67
CA SER A 677 13.76 -16.41 -7.91
C SER A 677 12.99 -15.09 -8.08
N PRO A 678 11.65 -15.11 -7.96
CA PRO A 678 10.88 -13.88 -7.96
C PRO A 678 11.10 -13.08 -6.67
N VAL A 679 10.90 -11.76 -6.75
CA VAL A 679 10.92 -10.85 -5.60
C VAL A 679 9.63 -10.06 -5.56
N PHE A 680 8.95 -10.12 -4.42
CA PHE A 680 7.78 -9.31 -4.11
C PHE A 680 8.06 -8.38 -2.92
N LYS A 681 7.82 -7.08 -3.10
CA LYS A 681 8.01 -6.00 -2.13
C LYS A 681 7.22 -4.76 -2.51
N THR A 682 6.49 -4.20 -1.55
CA THR A 682 5.70 -2.96 -1.72
C THR A 682 6.35 -1.80 -0.98
N ARG A 683 6.49 -0.65 -1.63
CA ARG A 683 7.14 0.53 -1.03
C ARG A 683 6.09 1.55 -0.60
N THR A 684 5.86 1.70 0.70
CA THR A 684 4.92 2.70 1.23
C THR A 684 5.67 3.92 1.80
N THR A 685 4.98 5.07 1.97
CA THR A 685 5.52 6.20 2.78
C THR A 685 5.86 5.74 4.18
N GLU A 686 5.02 4.84 4.68
CA GLU A 686 5.19 4.12 5.91
C GLU A 686 6.46 3.25 5.90
N GLU A 687 6.97 2.67 4.81
CA GLU A 687 8.26 1.96 4.86
C GLU A 687 9.47 2.85 5.25
N LYS A 688 9.35 4.18 5.30
CA LYS A 688 10.36 5.01 6.00
C LYS A 688 10.20 5.02 7.53
N GLY A 689 9.01 4.73 8.08
CA GLY A 689 8.69 4.62 9.51
C GLY A 689 8.34 3.18 10.01
N LEU A 690 7.45 2.45 9.34
CA LEU A 690 7.07 1.04 9.52
C LEU A 690 8.16 0.01 9.20
N ARG A 691 9.24 0.39 8.49
CA ARG A 691 10.47 -0.44 8.50
C ARG A 691 10.99 -0.63 9.91
N VAL A 692 10.71 0.28 10.84
CA VAL A 692 11.16 0.14 12.22
C VAL A 692 10.29 -0.86 12.97
N SER A 693 8.95 -0.87 12.83
CA SER A 693 8.07 -1.77 13.61
C SER A 693 8.11 -3.24 13.16
N ASN A 694 8.04 -3.52 11.85
CA ASN A 694 8.16 -4.91 11.36
C ASN A 694 9.58 -5.45 11.55
N ARG A 695 10.61 -4.62 11.33
CA ARG A 695 11.99 -5.00 11.62
C ARG A 695 12.21 -5.21 13.11
N PHE A 696 11.66 -4.36 13.98
CA PHE A 696 11.79 -4.53 15.43
C PHE A 696 11.17 -5.85 15.89
N ILE A 697 9.96 -6.18 15.45
CA ILE A 697 9.29 -7.45 15.79
C ILE A 697 10.06 -8.65 15.20
N LYS A 698 10.54 -8.55 13.96
CA LYS A 698 11.39 -9.60 13.36
C LYS A 698 12.74 -9.73 14.04
N THR A 699 13.37 -8.62 14.46
CA THR A 699 14.61 -8.65 15.23
C THR A 699 14.36 -9.28 16.61
N ALA A 700 13.22 -9.01 17.25
CA ALA A 700 12.83 -9.76 18.45
C ALA A 700 12.74 -11.27 18.16
N GLN A 701 12.16 -11.68 17.03
CA GLN A 701 12.14 -13.10 16.61
C GLN A 701 13.55 -13.66 16.35
N GLU A 702 14.43 -12.90 15.69
CA GLU A 702 15.83 -13.26 15.43
C GLU A 702 16.62 -13.44 16.73
N GLU A 703 16.31 -12.64 17.76
CA GLU A 703 16.86 -12.71 19.11
C GLU A 703 16.11 -13.72 20.02
N ASP A 704 15.24 -14.56 19.46
CA ASP A 704 14.46 -15.60 20.16
C ASP A 704 13.55 -15.05 21.30
N LEU A 705 12.96 -13.87 21.07
CA LEU A 705 12.03 -13.21 21.98
C LEU A 705 10.58 -13.30 21.49
N PHE A 706 9.67 -13.56 22.43
CA PHE A 706 8.23 -13.35 22.21
C PHE A 706 7.85 -11.88 22.34
N VAL A 707 6.80 -11.49 21.62
CA VAL A 707 6.31 -10.11 21.60
C VAL A 707 4.89 -10.03 22.15
N LEU A 708 4.70 -9.15 23.13
CA LEU A 708 3.39 -8.66 23.56
C LEU A 708 3.19 -7.26 22.98
N VAL A 709 2.29 -7.13 22.01
CA VAL A 709 2.13 -5.88 21.27
C VAL A 709 1.02 -5.02 21.86
N ARG A 710 1.26 -3.71 21.92
CA ARG A 710 0.33 -2.69 22.45
C ARG A 710 -0.02 -1.68 21.34
N PRO A 711 -0.89 -2.05 20.38
CA PRO A 711 -1.02 -1.34 19.11
C PRO A 711 -1.77 0.01 19.16
N GLY A 712 -2.35 0.40 20.29
CA GLY A 712 -3.25 1.55 20.41
C GLY A 712 -4.73 1.14 20.38
N PRO A 713 -5.69 2.06 20.17
CA PRO A 713 -5.49 3.41 19.61
C PRO A 713 -4.86 4.40 20.59
N PHE A 714 -4.86 4.12 21.89
CA PHE A 714 -4.17 4.90 22.91
C PHE A 714 -3.12 4.02 23.60
N ILE A 715 -1.90 4.53 23.78
CA ILE A 715 -0.76 3.75 24.31
C ILE A 715 -0.13 4.31 25.58
N CYS A 716 -0.46 5.55 25.95
CA CYS A 716 0.29 6.32 26.96
C CYS A 716 1.76 6.48 26.53
N ALA A 717 2.71 5.87 27.25
CA ALA A 717 4.16 5.98 27.06
C ALA A 717 4.72 7.40 27.21
N GLU A 718 4.01 8.23 27.98
CA GLU A 718 4.31 9.65 28.18
C GLU A 718 4.45 10.40 26.84
N TRP A 719 3.84 9.84 25.80
CA TRP A 719 3.93 10.32 24.43
C TRP A 719 2.92 11.42 24.20
N GLU A 720 3.19 12.28 23.23
CA GLU A 720 2.33 13.39 22.88
C GLU A 720 0.89 12.91 22.61
N PHE A 721 -0.05 13.45 23.39
CA PHE A 721 -1.48 13.09 23.37
C PHE A 721 -1.75 11.58 23.55
N GLY A 722 -0.86 10.87 24.27
CA GLY A 722 -0.92 9.43 24.53
C GLY A 722 -0.85 8.57 23.26
N GLY A 723 -0.26 9.11 22.20
CA GLY A 723 -0.17 8.50 20.87
C GLY A 723 -1.32 8.86 19.92
N LEU A 724 -2.33 9.60 20.38
CA LEU A 724 -3.42 10.05 19.51
C LEU A 724 -2.97 11.21 18.62
N PRO A 725 -3.44 11.28 17.36
CA PRO A 725 -3.15 12.43 16.51
C PRO A 725 -3.91 13.69 16.97
N SER A 726 -3.19 14.80 17.13
CA SER A 726 -3.78 16.07 17.59
C SER A 726 -4.88 16.63 16.68
N TRP A 727 -4.85 16.31 15.38
CA TRP A 727 -5.86 16.78 14.43
C TRP A 727 -7.26 16.23 14.73
N LEU A 728 -7.38 15.18 15.55
CA LEU A 728 -8.68 14.71 16.05
C LEU A 728 -9.44 15.84 16.75
N LEU A 729 -8.75 16.71 17.50
CA LEU A 729 -9.36 17.81 18.24
C LEU A 729 -10.08 18.84 17.35
N ARG A 730 -9.81 18.87 16.05
CA ARG A 730 -10.52 19.73 15.10
C ARG A 730 -11.95 19.28 14.82
N GLU A 731 -12.23 17.99 15.00
CA GLU A 731 -13.55 17.44 14.78
C GLU A 731 -14.47 17.92 15.91
N GLU A 732 -15.36 18.85 15.60
CA GLU A 732 -16.21 19.50 16.59
C GLU A 732 -17.02 18.48 17.39
N GLY A 733 -16.89 18.54 18.72
CA GLY A 733 -17.61 17.68 19.66
C GLY A 733 -17.12 16.23 19.73
N ILE A 734 -15.98 15.89 19.10
CA ILE A 734 -15.41 14.54 19.19
C ILE A 734 -15.09 14.16 20.64
N LYS A 735 -15.37 12.90 20.99
CA LYS A 735 -15.00 12.32 22.29
C LYS A 735 -14.02 11.18 22.06
N VAL A 736 -12.73 11.49 22.14
CA VAL A 736 -11.67 10.49 22.03
C VAL A 736 -11.76 9.47 23.17
N ARG A 737 -11.30 8.24 22.90
CA ARG A 737 -11.37 7.11 23.84
C ARG A 737 -12.81 6.81 24.33
N THR A 738 -13.80 6.90 23.43
CA THR A 738 -15.20 6.52 23.68
C THR A 738 -15.81 5.87 22.43
N SER A 739 -17.03 5.32 22.50
CA SER A 739 -17.74 4.78 21.33
C SER A 739 -18.39 5.86 20.44
N ASP A 740 -17.91 7.10 20.52
CA ASP A 740 -18.29 8.17 19.59
C ASP A 740 -18.03 7.73 18.14
N PRO A 741 -19.06 7.65 17.28
CA PRO A 741 -18.91 7.23 15.89
C PRO A 741 -17.86 8.03 15.11
N LYS A 742 -17.68 9.32 15.44
CA LYS A 742 -16.66 10.16 14.79
C LYS A 742 -15.25 9.67 15.10
N TYR A 743 -14.98 9.36 16.36
CA TYR A 743 -13.69 8.83 16.80
C TYR A 743 -13.48 7.40 16.27
N MET A 744 -14.48 6.54 16.42
CA MET A 744 -14.40 5.14 16.01
C MET A 744 -14.19 4.95 14.51
N LYS A 745 -14.71 5.86 13.68
CA LYS A 745 -14.37 5.92 12.25
C LYS A 745 -12.86 6.03 12.01
N TYR A 746 -12.16 6.87 12.76
CA TYR A 746 -10.72 7.06 12.61
C TYR A 746 -9.93 5.89 13.20
N VAL A 747 -10.40 5.32 14.32
CA VAL A 747 -9.80 4.12 14.91
C VAL A 747 -9.89 2.93 13.97
N GLN A 748 -11.06 2.66 13.39
CA GLN A 748 -11.25 1.60 12.38
C GLN A 748 -10.26 1.76 11.22
N ARG A 749 -10.10 2.99 10.71
CA ARG A 749 -9.15 3.28 9.62
C ARG A 749 -7.71 2.95 10.02
N TYR A 750 -7.28 3.36 11.21
CA TYR A 750 -5.93 3.07 11.72
C TYR A 750 -5.71 1.58 11.95
N PHE A 751 -6.68 0.90 12.56
CA PHE A 751 -6.59 -0.52 12.88
C PHE A 751 -6.62 -1.42 11.66
N ASN A 752 -7.41 -1.10 10.64
CA ASN A 752 -7.41 -1.89 9.40
C ASN A 752 -6.03 -1.89 8.72
N ALA A 753 -5.29 -0.77 8.81
CA ALA A 753 -3.93 -0.71 8.30
C ALA A 753 -2.93 -1.44 9.21
N LEU A 754 -2.90 -1.11 10.51
CA LEU A 754 -1.90 -1.66 11.43
C LEU A 754 -2.11 -3.15 11.72
N LEU A 755 -3.33 -3.55 12.06
CA LEU A 755 -3.61 -4.92 12.48
C LEU A 755 -3.50 -5.90 11.32
N GLY A 756 -3.79 -5.48 10.08
CA GLY A 756 -3.52 -6.31 8.90
C GLY A 756 -2.05 -6.74 8.81
N ILE A 757 -1.12 -5.86 9.19
CA ILE A 757 0.32 -6.14 9.21
C ILE A 757 0.69 -7.05 10.38
N LEU A 758 0.22 -6.73 11.59
CA LEU A 758 0.53 -7.50 12.79
C LEU A 758 -0.10 -8.89 12.77
N ALA A 759 -1.22 -9.07 12.07
CA ALA A 759 -1.92 -10.34 11.96
C ALA A 759 -1.05 -11.43 11.33
N ALA A 760 -0.08 -11.08 10.47
CA ALA A 760 0.86 -12.01 9.85
C ALA A 760 2.04 -12.41 10.78
N LEU A 761 2.30 -11.63 11.82
CA LEU A 761 3.42 -11.84 12.77
C LEU A 761 2.99 -12.56 14.06
N GLN A 762 1.75 -13.08 14.09
CA GLN A 762 1.22 -13.88 15.20
C GLN A 762 1.95 -15.21 15.32
N PHE A 763 2.12 -15.69 16.55
CA PHE A 763 2.79 -16.95 16.86
C PHE A 763 2.11 -18.16 16.22
N THR A 764 0.79 -18.21 16.25
CA THR A 764 -0.05 -19.18 15.53
C THR A 764 0.15 -19.16 14.01
N LYS A 765 0.80 -18.14 13.46
CA LYS A 765 1.17 -18.00 12.04
C LYS A 765 2.69 -17.99 11.80
N GLY A 766 3.48 -18.39 12.80
CA GLY A 766 4.94 -18.52 12.70
C GLY A 766 5.74 -17.25 13.01
N GLY A 767 5.10 -16.16 13.46
CA GLY A 767 5.79 -14.97 13.98
C GLY A 767 6.03 -15.01 15.49
N PRO A 768 6.53 -13.93 16.12
CA PRO A 768 6.85 -13.93 17.54
C PRO A 768 5.74 -13.37 18.44
N ILE A 769 4.64 -12.83 17.89
CA ILE A 769 3.62 -12.14 18.69
C ILE A 769 2.71 -13.15 19.39
N ILE A 770 2.65 -13.10 20.72
CA ILE A 770 1.85 -14.03 21.55
C ILE A 770 0.66 -13.36 22.26
N GLY A 771 0.53 -12.04 22.16
CA GLY A 771 -0.60 -11.33 22.75
C GLY A 771 -0.71 -9.88 22.30
N PHE A 772 -1.94 -9.37 22.34
CA PHE A 772 -2.33 -8.01 21.94
C PHE A 772 -3.08 -7.33 23.08
N GLN A 773 -2.60 -6.15 23.45
CA GLN A 773 -3.32 -5.30 24.39
C GLN A 773 -4.44 -4.56 23.68
N VAL A 774 -5.66 -4.64 24.21
CA VAL A 774 -6.85 -3.99 23.64
C VAL A 774 -6.85 -2.48 23.90
N GLU A 775 -6.53 -2.06 25.12
CA GLU A 775 -6.46 -0.65 25.53
C GLU A 775 -5.49 -0.53 26.71
N ASN A 776 -4.90 0.66 26.90
CA ASN A 776 -3.99 0.98 28.00
C ASN A 776 -4.57 1.90 29.07
N GLU A 777 -4.61 1.40 30.30
CA GLU A 777 -4.99 2.17 31.50
C GLU A 777 -6.37 2.82 31.37
N TYR A 778 -7.28 2.17 30.64
CA TYR A 778 -8.61 2.70 30.39
C TYR A 778 -9.42 2.87 31.66
N GLY A 779 -9.20 2.03 32.68
CA GLY A 779 -9.86 2.13 33.98
C GLY A 779 -9.50 3.41 34.74
N ALA A 780 -8.32 3.98 34.50
CA ALA A 780 -7.87 5.24 35.09
C ALA A 780 -8.61 6.47 34.53
N THR A 781 -9.40 6.30 33.47
CA THR A 781 -10.13 7.40 32.83
C THR A 781 -11.42 7.82 33.55
N SER A 782 -11.80 7.08 34.60
CA SER A 782 -13.00 7.30 35.42
C SER A 782 -13.02 8.69 36.04
N SER A 783 -14.04 9.50 35.74
CA SER A 783 -14.26 10.81 36.38
C SER A 783 -15.59 10.84 37.16
N ASN A 784 -15.71 11.76 38.12
CA ASN A 784 -16.96 12.01 38.84
C ASN A 784 -17.97 12.86 38.03
N ASN A 785 -17.66 13.20 36.77
CA ASN A 785 -18.46 14.07 35.90
C ASN A 785 -19.10 13.24 34.76
N PRO A 786 -20.40 12.87 34.83
CA PRO A 786 -21.10 12.27 33.70
C PRO A 786 -21.04 13.20 32.47
N PRO A 787 -20.82 12.73 31.23
CA PRO A 787 -20.82 11.34 30.74
C PRO A 787 -19.43 10.66 30.68
N PHE A 788 -18.43 11.18 31.37
CA PHE A 788 -17.01 10.80 31.21
C PHE A 788 -16.60 9.63 32.13
N SER A 789 -17.19 8.46 31.84
CA SER A 789 -16.84 7.18 32.48
C SER A 789 -16.36 6.17 31.43
N PRO A 790 -15.51 5.19 31.80
CA PRO A 790 -15.10 4.10 30.92
C PRO A 790 -16.29 3.46 30.21
N ASP A 791 -16.30 3.60 28.89
CA ASP A 791 -17.31 3.06 28.00
C ASP A 791 -16.98 1.61 27.64
N THR A 792 -17.78 0.66 28.13
CA THR A 792 -17.61 -0.77 27.82
C THR A 792 -17.91 -1.07 26.35
N LYS A 793 -18.82 -0.31 25.73
CA LYS A 793 -19.13 -0.44 24.30
C LYS A 793 -17.91 -0.10 23.44
N TYR A 794 -17.15 0.94 23.84
CA TYR A 794 -15.89 1.28 23.19
C TYR A 794 -14.91 0.11 23.21
N LEU A 795 -14.66 -0.49 24.38
CA LEU A 795 -13.76 -1.65 24.49
C LEU A 795 -14.26 -2.84 23.66
N GLU A 796 -15.57 -3.09 23.61
CA GLU A 796 -16.15 -4.14 22.76
C GLU A 796 -15.91 -3.86 21.27
N GLU A 797 -16.05 -2.61 20.84
CA GLU A 797 -15.78 -2.21 19.45
C GLU A 797 -14.28 -2.37 19.12
N ILE A 798 -13.35 -1.93 19.99
CA ILE A 798 -11.91 -2.15 19.79
C ILE A 798 -11.57 -3.64 19.69
N ARG A 799 -12.10 -4.46 20.62
CA ARG A 799 -11.95 -5.91 20.57
C ARG A 799 -12.50 -6.49 19.27
N PHE A 800 -13.68 -6.02 18.83
CA PHE A 800 -14.28 -6.46 17.58
C PHE A 800 -13.41 -6.11 16.36
N LEU A 801 -12.80 -4.92 16.33
CA LEU A 801 -11.85 -4.53 15.30
C LEU A 801 -10.64 -5.46 15.25
N MET A 802 -10.11 -5.86 16.40
CA MET A 802 -8.99 -6.81 16.46
C MET A 802 -9.37 -8.17 15.87
N LEU A 803 -10.52 -8.72 16.29
CA LEU A 803 -10.99 -10.02 15.81
C LEU A 803 -11.29 -9.99 14.30
N THR A 804 -11.93 -8.94 13.81
CA THR A 804 -12.25 -8.78 12.38
C THR A 804 -11.02 -8.54 11.51
N ASN A 805 -9.91 -8.07 12.09
CA ASN A 805 -8.61 -7.99 11.44
C ASN A 805 -7.73 -9.24 11.68
N ASN A 806 -8.36 -10.40 11.89
CA ASN A 806 -7.70 -11.70 12.00
C ASN A 806 -6.67 -11.82 13.14
N ILE A 807 -6.85 -11.07 14.24
CA ILE A 807 -6.11 -11.28 15.47
C ILE A 807 -6.75 -12.42 16.25
N THR A 808 -5.96 -13.47 16.49
CA THR A 808 -6.37 -14.73 17.14
C THR A 808 -5.58 -15.03 18.41
N GLU A 809 -4.45 -14.33 18.64
CA GLU A 809 -3.67 -14.46 19.86
C GLU A 809 -4.38 -13.89 21.10
N LEU A 810 -3.77 -14.08 22.28
CA LEU A 810 -4.29 -13.61 23.55
C LEU A 810 -4.61 -12.11 23.52
N LEU A 811 -5.88 -11.75 23.75
CA LEU A 811 -6.29 -10.36 23.98
C LEU A 811 -6.31 -10.04 25.47
N PHE A 812 -5.64 -8.96 25.87
CA PHE A 812 -5.52 -8.55 27.27
C PHE A 812 -5.72 -7.05 27.50
N THR A 813 -5.92 -6.65 28.76
CA THR A 813 -5.97 -5.24 29.21
C THR A 813 -5.00 -5.00 30.36
N SER A 814 -4.54 -3.76 30.51
CA SER A 814 -3.52 -3.37 31.49
C SER A 814 -4.04 -2.22 32.35
N ASP A 815 -4.34 -2.50 33.63
CA ASP A 815 -4.88 -1.53 34.58
C ASP A 815 -4.44 -1.86 36.02
N SER A 816 -4.44 -0.84 36.90
CA SER A 816 -4.16 -1.00 38.34
C SER A 816 -5.32 -1.70 39.08
N PRO A 817 -5.15 -2.93 39.61
CA PRO A 817 -6.26 -3.69 40.20
C PRO A 817 -6.87 -3.03 41.44
N LEU A 818 -6.04 -2.41 42.28
CA LEU A 818 -6.47 -1.80 43.54
C LEU A 818 -7.30 -0.52 43.33
N SER A 819 -7.01 0.27 42.30
CA SER A 819 -7.70 1.53 42.02
C SER A 819 -8.80 1.40 40.99
N SER A 820 -8.59 0.61 39.93
CA SER A 820 -9.48 0.59 38.76
C SER A 820 -10.46 -0.59 38.78
N GLY A 821 -10.17 -1.65 39.54
CA GLY A 821 -11.02 -2.85 39.59
C GLY A 821 -11.24 -3.43 38.18
N ASN A 822 -12.51 -3.57 37.76
CA ASN A 822 -12.90 -4.06 36.43
C ASN A 822 -13.24 -2.94 35.43
N SER A 823 -13.01 -1.68 35.76
CA SER A 823 -13.54 -0.54 34.98
C SER A 823 -12.89 -0.41 33.59
N GLY A 824 -11.67 -0.92 33.41
CA GLY A 824 -10.90 -0.87 32.15
C GLY A 824 -10.90 -2.16 31.33
N THR A 825 -11.73 -3.16 31.69
CA THR A 825 -11.69 -4.49 31.05
C THR A 825 -13.06 -5.02 30.65
N LEU A 826 -13.07 -6.13 29.90
CA LEU A 826 -14.26 -6.90 29.57
C LEU A 826 -14.14 -8.30 30.18
N PRO A 827 -15.26 -8.96 30.59
CA PRO A 827 -15.20 -10.32 31.14
C PRO A 827 -14.49 -11.35 30.25
N THR A 828 -14.53 -11.14 28.93
CA THR A 828 -13.93 -12.01 27.91
C THR A 828 -12.44 -11.78 27.68
N LEU A 829 -11.85 -10.72 28.25
CA LEU A 829 -10.43 -10.39 28.09
C LEU A 829 -9.59 -10.92 29.26
N PHE A 830 -8.30 -11.10 29.03
CA PHE A 830 -7.35 -11.41 30.11
C PHE A 830 -6.93 -10.11 30.80
N GLN A 831 -7.19 -9.99 32.10
CA GLN A 831 -6.81 -8.78 32.83
C GLN A 831 -5.36 -8.92 33.33
N THR A 832 -4.58 -7.86 33.24
CA THR A 832 -3.23 -7.78 33.80
C THR A 832 -3.11 -6.58 34.74
N ALA A 833 -2.07 -6.52 35.55
CA ALA A 833 -1.88 -5.52 36.59
C ALA A 833 -0.79 -4.49 36.25
N ASN A 834 -1.02 -3.24 36.66
CA ASN A 834 -0.03 -2.16 36.70
C ASN A 834 0.25 -1.76 38.16
N PHE A 835 1.52 -1.65 38.57
CA PHE A 835 1.94 -1.17 39.90
C PHE A 835 3.46 -0.94 40.04
N ASP A 836 3.86 -0.16 41.03
CA ASP A 836 5.27 0.04 41.49
C ASP A 836 5.60 -0.71 42.79
N LYS A 837 4.59 -1.01 43.62
CA LYS A 837 4.73 -1.57 44.96
C LYS A 837 3.58 -2.49 45.36
N GLU A 838 3.72 -3.13 46.52
CA GLU A 838 2.73 -4.07 47.09
C GLU A 838 2.30 -5.17 46.09
N PRO A 839 3.23 -5.95 45.49
CA PRO A 839 2.91 -6.89 44.42
C PRO A 839 1.89 -7.96 44.85
N GLU A 840 2.02 -8.52 46.06
CA GLU A 840 1.10 -9.54 46.56
C GLU A 840 -0.32 -8.99 46.67
N ARG A 841 -0.48 -7.76 47.16
CA ARG A 841 -1.79 -7.13 47.34
C ARG A 841 -2.48 -6.86 46.01
N ASN A 842 -1.71 -6.45 45.00
CA ASN A 842 -2.21 -6.27 43.64
C ASN A 842 -2.58 -7.60 42.97
N PHE A 843 -1.74 -8.64 43.11
CA PHE A 843 -2.03 -9.95 42.55
C PHE A 843 -3.18 -10.68 43.25
N ASP A 844 -3.30 -10.57 44.57
CA ASP A 844 -4.44 -11.09 45.33
C ASP A 844 -5.71 -10.38 44.89
N LYS A 845 -5.67 -9.06 44.69
CA LYS A 845 -6.81 -8.32 44.16
C LYS A 845 -7.16 -8.78 42.75
N LEU A 846 -6.17 -8.97 41.89
CA LEU A 846 -6.36 -9.49 40.53
C LEU A 846 -6.99 -10.89 40.56
N LYS A 847 -6.60 -11.76 41.50
CA LYS A 847 -7.21 -13.08 41.71
C LYS A 847 -8.65 -13.01 42.22
N GLU A 848 -9.00 -12.01 43.02
CA GLU A 848 -10.41 -11.76 43.37
C GLU A 848 -11.24 -11.40 42.14
N LEU A 849 -10.68 -10.59 41.22
CA LEU A 849 -11.37 -10.12 40.01
C LEU A 849 -11.46 -11.19 38.92
N GLN A 850 -10.45 -12.08 38.80
CA GLN A 850 -10.38 -13.16 37.81
C GLN A 850 -9.82 -14.48 38.38
N LYS A 851 -10.61 -15.13 39.24
CA LYS A 851 -10.23 -16.30 40.06
C LYS A 851 -9.47 -17.43 39.33
N ASP A 852 -9.93 -17.80 38.15
CA ASP A 852 -9.42 -18.98 37.42
C ASP A 852 -8.35 -18.65 36.35
N LYS A 853 -7.86 -17.41 36.30
CA LYS A 853 -6.86 -16.94 35.32
C LYS A 853 -5.48 -16.74 35.99
N PRO A 854 -4.35 -16.84 35.26
CA PRO A 854 -3.02 -16.58 35.83
C PRO A 854 -2.84 -15.12 36.23
N SER A 855 -1.91 -14.84 37.17
CA SER A 855 -1.56 -13.47 37.53
C SER A 855 -0.44 -12.97 36.63
N MET A 856 -0.54 -11.73 36.15
CA MET A 856 0.53 -11.10 35.37
C MET A 856 0.57 -9.60 35.66
N ALA A 857 1.77 -9.07 35.91
CA ALA A 857 2.04 -7.65 35.87
C ALA A 857 2.46 -7.29 34.44
N MET A 858 1.65 -6.49 33.75
CA MET A 858 1.98 -6.01 32.40
C MET A 858 2.77 -4.71 32.46
N GLU A 859 2.54 -3.89 33.49
CA GLU A 859 3.43 -2.79 33.85
C GLU A 859 3.86 -2.91 35.30
N TYR A 860 4.97 -3.61 35.54
CA TYR A 860 5.72 -3.36 36.76
C TYR A 860 6.63 -2.16 36.52
N TRP A 861 6.31 -1.03 37.18
CA TRP A 861 7.06 0.20 37.03
C TRP A 861 8.44 0.08 37.68
N SER A 862 9.46 -0.17 36.85
CA SER A 862 10.84 -0.45 37.29
C SER A 862 11.58 0.79 37.80
N GLY A 863 11.12 1.96 37.39
CA GLY A 863 11.58 3.29 37.79
C GLY A 863 10.51 4.31 37.44
N TRP A 864 10.90 5.54 37.08
CA TRP A 864 9.96 6.64 36.82
C TRP A 864 10.54 7.67 35.85
N PHE A 865 9.68 8.34 35.09
CA PHE A 865 10.03 9.43 34.18
C PHE A 865 10.10 10.79 34.91
N MET A 866 10.45 11.86 34.21
CA MET A 866 10.67 13.19 34.80
C MET A 866 9.89 14.29 34.09
N HIS A 867 9.48 15.30 34.84
CA HIS A 867 8.85 16.50 34.31
C HIS A 867 9.80 17.70 34.36
N TRP A 868 9.53 18.71 33.54
CA TRP A 868 10.15 20.02 33.73
C TRP A 868 9.80 20.57 35.11
N THR A 869 10.72 21.31 35.72
CA THR A 869 10.58 21.91 37.07
C THR A 869 10.53 20.92 38.25
N GLU A 870 10.89 19.65 38.06
CA GLU A 870 11.05 18.68 39.14
C GLU A 870 12.53 18.33 39.39
N ALA A 871 12.82 17.77 40.56
CA ALA A 871 14.15 17.24 40.86
C ALA A 871 14.40 15.93 40.08
N PRO A 872 15.65 15.59 39.75
CA PRO A 872 15.97 14.31 39.11
C PRO A 872 15.43 13.12 39.91
N TYR A 873 14.74 12.19 39.23
CA TYR A 873 14.30 10.94 39.83
C TYR A 873 15.42 9.91 39.83
N GLN A 874 15.60 9.22 40.95
CA GLN A 874 16.44 8.03 41.03
C GLN A 874 15.88 7.07 42.09
N GLY A 875 15.44 5.90 41.65
CA GLY A 875 14.96 4.83 42.53
C GLY A 875 16.11 4.12 43.25
N THR A 876 15.77 3.38 44.31
CA THR A 876 16.76 2.56 45.02
C THR A 876 16.87 1.17 44.38
N VAL A 877 18.11 0.69 44.20
CA VAL A 877 18.37 -0.65 43.66
C VAL A 877 17.84 -1.73 44.63
N GLU A 878 17.94 -1.48 45.93
CA GLU A 878 17.44 -2.36 46.99
C GLU A 878 15.92 -2.46 46.98
N GLY A 879 15.21 -1.34 46.82
CA GLY A 879 13.75 -1.33 46.71
C GLY A 879 13.27 -2.07 45.46
N PHE A 880 13.92 -1.83 44.32
CA PHE A 880 13.64 -2.58 43.09
C PHE A 880 13.87 -4.09 43.28
N ARG A 881 14.98 -4.48 43.93
CA ARG A 881 15.29 -5.88 44.22
C ARG A 881 14.24 -6.53 45.09
N ASP A 882 13.81 -5.88 46.19
CA ASP A 882 12.78 -6.41 47.09
C ASP A 882 11.47 -6.69 46.33
N HIS A 883 10.96 -5.68 45.63
CA HIS A 883 9.70 -5.78 44.92
C HIS A 883 9.77 -6.81 43.78
N TYR A 884 10.82 -6.80 42.96
CA TYR A 884 10.97 -7.75 41.86
C TYR A 884 11.15 -9.19 42.38
N GLU A 885 11.91 -9.40 43.47
CA GLU A 885 12.04 -10.73 44.08
C GLU A 885 10.69 -11.23 44.61
N ARG A 886 9.87 -10.37 45.21
CA ARG A 886 8.53 -10.72 45.69
C ARG A 886 7.58 -11.07 44.55
N ILE A 887 7.66 -10.37 43.41
CA ILE A 887 6.92 -10.74 42.19
C ILE A 887 7.31 -12.15 41.72
N LEU A 888 8.61 -12.46 41.65
CA LEU A 888 9.10 -13.77 41.19
C LEU A 888 8.80 -14.92 42.17
N LYS A 889 8.61 -14.63 43.47
CA LYS A 889 8.14 -15.61 44.47
C LYS A 889 6.64 -15.87 44.38
N TYR A 890 5.88 -14.92 43.82
CA TYR A 890 4.46 -15.11 43.54
C TYR A 890 4.31 -15.92 42.24
N PRO A 891 3.31 -16.81 42.10
CA PRO A 891 3.03 -17.52 40.85
C PRO A 891 2.43 -16.57 39.78
N ALA A 892 3.21 -15.58 39.35
CA ALA A 892 2.83 -14.55 38.39
C ALA A 892 3.88 -14.37 37.28
N SER A 893 3.44 -13.89 36.12
CA SER A 893 4.32 -13.37 35.06
C SER A 893 4.56 -11.87 35.25
N VAL A 894 5.66 -11.34 34.72
CA VAL A 894 6.01 -9.93 34.85
C VAL A 894 6.63 -9.37 33.58
N ASN A 895 6.16 -8.21 33.16
CA ASN A 895 6.77 -7.36 32.16
C ASN A 895 7.31 -6.10 32.85
N LEU A 896 8.59 -5.76 32.57
CA LEU A 896 9.27 -4.60 33.14
C LEU A 896 8.94 -3.36 32.32
N TYR A 897 8.21 -2.42 32.90
CA TYR A 897 7.90 -1.14 32.26
C TYR A 897 8.65 -0.01 33.00
N MET A 898 9.81 0.46 32.56
CA MET A 898 10.52 0.15 31.32
C MET A 898 11.74 -0.74 31.57
N PHE A 899 12.02 -1.65 30.64
CA PHE A 899 13.27 -2.42 30.63
C PHE A 899 14.44 -1.61 30.07
N HIS A 900 14.17 -0.81 29.04
CA HIS A 900 15.12 0.08 28.39
C HIS A 900 14.59 1.50 28.44
N GLY A 901 15.36 2.41 29.03
CA GLY A 901 15.15 3.84 28.96
C GLY A 901 15.35 4.34 27.53
N GLY A 902 14.69 5.41 27.13
CA GLY A 902 14.79 5.94 25.77
C GLY A 902 14.79 7.46 25.72
N THR A 903 14.60 8.00 24.51
CA THR A 903 14.51 9.43 24.26
C THR A 903 13.24 9.76 23.46
N SER A 904 12.45 10.70 23.95
CA SER A 904 11.34 11.30 23.21
C SER A 904 11.87 12.40 22.30
N CYS A 905 12.18 12.03 21.05
CA CYS A 905 12.75 12.95 20.07
C CYS A 905 11.78 14.07 19.66
N GLY A 906 12.33 15.21 19.26
CA GLY A 906 11.55 16.35 18.78
C GLY A 906 10.59 16.91 19.83
N PHE A 907 9.29 16.90 19.53
CA PHE A 907 8.20 17.38 20.39
C PHE A 907 7.23 16.25 20.76
N MET A 908 7.73 15.01 20.81
CA MET A 908 6.90 13.82 21.00
C MET A 908 6.65 13.47 22.47
N ASN A 909 7.27 14.18 23.40
CA ASN A 909 6.98 14.06 24.82
C ASN A 909 5.71 14.85 25.20
N GLY A 910 4.83 14.22 25.96
CA GLY A 910 3.54 14.77 26.36
C GLY A 910 3.60 15.55 27.67
N ALA A 911 2.54 15.39 28.46
CA ALA A 911 2.39 15.95 29.80
C ALA A 911 1.43 15.08 30.62
N ASN A 912 1.47 15.21 31.94
CA ASN A 912 0.48 14.60 32.84
C ASN A 912 -0.42 15.64 33.50
N MET A 913 -1.65 15.21 33.83
CA MET A 913 -2.59 15.93 34.68
C MET A 913 -3.21 14.96 35.69
N ASP A 914 -2.82 15.07 36.95
CA ASP A 914 -3.20 14.15 38.04
C ASP A 914 -4.69 14.26 38.44
N SER A 915 -5.39 15.28 37.96
CA SER A 915 -6.83 15.48 38.19
C SER A 915 -7.43 16.40 37.13
N ALA A 916 -8.75 16.54 37.10
CA ALA A 916 -9.42 17.56 36.29
C ALA A 916 -9.05 19.02 36.69
N VAL A 917 -8.28 19.22 37.76
CA VAL A 917 -7.77 20.52 38.17
C VAL A 917 -6.57 20.91 37.29
N GLN A 918 -6.77 21.96 36.48
CA GLN A 918 -5.78 22.47 35.51
C GLN A 918 -4.43 22.86 36.13
N ALA A 919 -4.38 23.20 37.42
CA ALA A 919 -3.16 23.48 38.17
C ALA A 919 -2.15 22.31 38.23
N THR A 920 -2.58 21.09 37.88
CA THR A 920 -1.77 19.86 37.97
C THR A 920 -1.00 19.52 36.70
N TYR A 921 -0.99 20.39 35.69
CA TYR A 921 -0.29 20.17 34.43
C TYR A 921 1.25 20.11 34.61
N LYS A 922 1.83 18.98 34.20
CA LYS A 922 3.26 18.67 34.32
C LYS A 922 3.81 18.21 32.96
N PRO A 923 4.53 19.07 32.21
CA PRO A 923 5.08 18.69 30.93
C PRO A 923 6.32 17.81 31.08
N ASP A 924 6.38 16.74 30.28
CA ASP A 924 7.47 15.76 30.31
C ASP A 924 8.75 16.35 29.71
N ILE A 925 9.92 15.86 30.13
CA ILE A 925 11.20 16.18 29.48
C ILE A 925 11.42 15.33 28.21
N SER A 926 12.48 15.59 27.43
CA SER A 926 12.83 14.76 26.27
C SER A 926 13.54 13.45 26.66
N GLY A 927 14.36 13.47 27.71
CA GLY A 927 15.03 12.28 28.23
C GLY A 927 14.05 11.35 28.93
N TYR A 928 14.02 10.08 28.53
CA TYR A 928 13.09 9.09 29.04
C TYR A 928 13.85 7.85 29.55
N ASP A 929 14.97 8.08 30.23
CA ASP A 929 15.81 7.03 30.84
C ASP A 929 15.03 6.12 31.81
N TYR A 930 14.02 6.70 32.46
CA TYR A 930 13.08 6.00 33.35
C TYR A 930 13.75 5.35 34.58
N ASP A 931 15.05 5.56 34.82
CA ASP A 931 15.85 4.77 35.77
C ASP A 931 15.66 3.26 35.51
N ALA A 932 15.62 2.89 34.22
CA ALA A 932 15.39 1.53 33.75
C ALA A 932 16.62 0.62 33.93
N PRO A 933 16.46 -0.71 33.84
CA PRO A 933 17.58 -1.65 33.79
C PRO A 933 18.64 -1.33 32.73
N LEU A 934 18.22 -0.99 31.51
CA LEU A 934 19.09 -0.40 30.48
C LEU A 934 18.85 1.11 30.42
N THR A 935 19.92 1.90 30.40
CA THR A 935 19.86 3.38 30.36
C THR A 935 19.37 3.90 28.99
N GLU A 936 19.12 5.20 28.87
CA GLU A 936 18.72 5.90 27.63
C GLU A 936 19.62 5.59 26.41
N ASN A 937 20.92 5.36 26.64
CA ASN A 937 21.89 4.98 25.60
C ASN A 937 22.13 3.45 25.51
N GLY A 938 21.37 2.64 26.24
CA GLY A 938 21.44 1.18 26.20
C GLY A 938 22.53 0.54 27.07
N ALA A 939 23.15 1.28 28.00
CA ALA A 939 24.17 0.73 28.90
C ALA A 939 23.55 -0.12 30.02
N TYR A 940 24.32 -1.10 30.54
CA TYR A 940 23.84 -2.00 31.59
C TYR A 940 23.84 -1.32 32.97
N GLY A 941 22.66 -0.93 33.46
CA GLY A 941 22.49 -0.32 34.77
C GLY A 941 22.57 -1.33 35.92
N LYS A 942 22.68 -0.82 37.17
CA LYS A 942 22.70 -1.67 38.39
C LYS A 942 21.45 -2.54 38.53
N LYS A 943 20.29 -2.10 38.03
CA LYS A 943 19.05 -2.87 38.04
C LYS A 943 19.08 -4.04 37.04
N TYR A 944 19.84 -3.96 35.94
CA TYR A 944 20.04 -5.09 35.03
C TYR A 944 20.69 -6.27 35.74
N GLU A 945 21.72 -6.01 36.55
CA GLU A 945 22.38 -7.04 37.36
C GLU A 945 21.45 -7.68 38.37
N VAL A 946 20.52 -6.90 38.96
CA VAL A 946 19.48 -7.43 39.84
C VAL A 946 18.54 -8.37 39.08
N VAL A 947 18.06 -7.96 37.89
CA VAL A 947 17.18 -8.78 37.05
C VAL A 947 17.86 -10.10 36.70
N LYS A 948 19.11 -10.06 36.24
CA LYS A 948 19.91 -11.24 35.90
C LYS A 948 20.04 -12.21 37.07
N GLN A 949 20.49 -11.72 38.24
CA GLN A 949 20.68 -12.56 39.43
C GLN A 949 19.37 -13.21 39.91
N LEU A 950 18.26 -12.44 39.88
CA LEU A 950 16.97 -12.95 40.34
C LEU A 950 16.34 -13.92 39.34
N LEU A 951 16.47 -13.70 38.03
CA LEU A 951 16.03 -14.67 37.02
C LEU A 951 16.87 -15.96 37.07
N GLU A 952 18.19 -15.89 37.29
CA GLU A 952 19.03 -17.07 37.51
C GLU A 952 18.54 -17.89 38.72
N LYS A 953 18.16 -17.21 39.80
CA LYS A 953 17.69 -17.82 41.05
C LYS A 953 16.27 -18.38 40.98
N TYR A 954 15.33 -17.66 40.36
CA TYR A 954 13.89 -17.96 40.45
C TYR A 954 13.27 -18.50 39.16
N ASN A 955 13.86 -18.28 37.98
CA ASN A 955 13.26 -18.77 36.74
C ASN A 955 13.37 -20.31 36.66
N PRO A 956 12.23 -21.03 36.66
CA PRO A 956 12.23 -22.49 36.61
C PRO A 956 12.60 -23.03 35.22
N ILE A 957 12.43 -22.22 34.17
CA ILE A 957 12.75 -22.60 32.78
C ILE A 957 14.15 -22.09 32.47
N LYS A 958 15.09 -23.02 32.23
CA LYS A 958 16.44 -22.67 31.79
C LYS A 958 16.50 -22.70 30.26
N THR A 959 16.46 -21.53 29.65
CA THR A 959 16.71 -21.34 28.21
C THR A 959 18.17 -20.99 27.96
N LYS A 960 18.59 -20.99 26.68
CA LYS A 960 19.90 -20.46 26.29
C LYS A 960 19.89 -18.95 26.58
N VAL A 961 20.80 -18.49 27.43
CA VAL A 961 21.03 -17.06 27.63
C VAL A 961 22.01 -16.60 26.53
N PRO A 962 21.64 -15.66 25.65
CA PRO A 962 22.56 -15.13 24.66
C PRO A 962 23.72 -14.39 25.33
N ASP A 963 24.86 -14.34 24.65
CA ASP A 963 26.00 -13.55 25.11
C ASP A 963 25.59 -12.08 25.20
N MET A 964 26.06 -11.38 26.24
CA MET A 964 25.76 -9.95 26.38
C MET A 964 26.43 -9.17 25.25
N PRO A 965 25.68 -8.37 24.48
CA PRO A 965 26.27 -7.46 23.51
C PRO A 965 27.33 -6.54 24.13
N PRO A 966 28.31 -6.06 23.33
CA PRO A 966 29.24 -5.03 23.77
C PRO A 966 28.49 -3.77 24.18
N GLU A 967 28.90 -3.15 25.28
CA GLU A 967 28.39 -1.84 25.67
C GLU A 967 28.81 -0.78 24.65
N ILE A 968 27.87 0.11 24.32
CA ILE A 968 28.13 1.28 23.50
C ILE A 968 28.46 2.42 24.45
N GLU A 969 29.72 2.84 24.45
CA GLU A 969 30.23 3.93 25.28
C GLU A 969 30.13 5.25 24.50
N PRO A 970 29.28 6.20 24.92
CA PRO A 970 29.19 7.48 24.25
C PRO A 970 30.49 8.28 24.42
N VAL A 971 30.82 9.10 23.44
CA VAL A 971 32.05 9.91 23.43
C VAL A 971 31.75 11.40 23.59
N ALA A 972 32.71 12.14 24.13
CA ALA A 972 32.67 13.60 24.14
C ALA A 972 33.43 14.15 22.93
N TYR A 973 32.72 14.55 21.87
CA TYR A 973 33.33 15.22 20.73
C TYR A 973 33.92 16.60 21.10
N PRO A 974 34.87 17.12 20.31
CA PRO A 974 35.38 18.47 20.51
C PRO A 974 34.28 19.54 20.40
N GLU A 975 34.35 20.59 21.23
CA GLU A 975 33.44 21.73 21.14
C GLU A 975 33.49 22.37 19.75
N VAL A 976 32.32 22.69 19.18
CA VAL A 976 32.20 23.38 17.90
C VAL A 976 31.69 24.80 18.09
N LYS A 977 32.26 25.76 17.35
CA LYS A 977 31.84 27.16 17.41
C LYS A 977 30.58 27.39 16.58
N ILE A 978 29.68 28.25 17.07
CA ILE A 978 28.62 28.80 16.23
C ILE A 978 29.28 29.67 15.16
N LYS A 979 28.97 29.39 13.89
CA LYS A 979 29.50 30.12 12.74
C LYS A 979 28.50 31.12 12.19
N HIS A 980 27.22 30.75 12.22
CA HIS A 980 26.17 31.55 11.58
C HIS A 980 24.89 31.60 12.42
N PHE A 981 24.07 32.62 12.20
CA PHE A 981 22.76 32.73 12.83
C PHE A 981 21.69 33.33 11.90
N ILE A 982 20.43 33.05 12.20
CA ILE A 982 19.24 33.71 11.66
C ILE A 982 18.48 34.31 12.85
N GLY A 983 18.38 35.63 12.90
CA GLY A 983 17.64 36.34 13.96
C GLY A 983 16.12 36.26 13.78
N TYR A 984 15.39 36.56 14.86
CA TYR A 984 13.94 36.41 14.97
C TYR A 984 13.10 36.98 13.80
N GLU A 985 13.29 38.23 13.38
CA GLU A 985 12.48 38.78 12.26
C GLU A 985 12.78 38.09 10.92
N ASN A 986 14.05 37.77 10.67
CA ASN A 986 14.44 37.05 9.47
C ASN A 986 13.86 35.62 9.50
N LEU A 987 13.87 34.98 10.66
CA LEU A 987 13.23 33.69 10.88
C LEU A 987 11.75 33.73 10.50
N LEU A 988 10.98 34.69 11.02
CA LEU A 988 9.54 34.80 10.73
C LEU A 988 9.26 35.04 9.24
N SER A 989 10.11 35.84 8.57
CA SER A 989 9.98 36.12 7.14
C SER A 989 10.18 34.89 6.24
N GLN A 990 10.84 33.86 6.75
CA GLN A 990 11.15 32.62 6.04
C GLN A 990 10.18 31.47 6.38
N LEU A 991 9.17 31.72 7.21
CA LEU A 991 8.18 30.70 7.53
C LEU A 991 7.25 30.43 6.34
N PRO A 992 6.85 29.16 6.12
CA PRO A 992 6.02 28.79 4.98
C PRO A 992 4.60 29.34 5.05
N HIS A 993 4.15 29.75 6.23
CA HIS A 993 2.79 30.18 6.49
C HIS A 993 2.76 31.45 7.33
N LYS A 994 1.93 32.41 6.91
CA LYS A 994 1.47 33.57 7.66
C LYS A 994 -0.05 33.59 7.55
N ILE A 995 -0.74 33.50 8.68
CA ILE A 995 -2.21 33.51 8.73
C ILE A 995 -2.68 34.84 9.31
N GLU A 996 -3.71 35.44 8.73
CA GLU A 996 -4.37 36.60 9.30
C GLU A 996 -5.73 36.18 9.83
N SER A 997 -6.05 36.58 11.06
CA SER A 997 -7.29 36.19 11.72
C SER A 997 -7.78 37.28 12.66
N GLU A 998 -9.08 37.54 12.68
CA GLU A 998 -9.68 38.46 13.65
C GLU A 998 -9.52 37.95 15.10
N LYS A 999 -9.64 36.64 15.29
CA LYS A 999 -9.53 35.98 16.61
C LYS A 999 -8.27 35.14 16.70
N LEU A 1000 -7.85 34.87 17.94
CA LEU A 1000 -6.82 33.87 18.22
C LEU A 1000 -7.31 32.48 17.78
N ILE A 1001 -6.42 31.70 17.18
CA ILE A 1001 -6.70 30.34 16.70
C ILE A 1001 -5.69 29.39 17.35
N SER A 1002 -6.17 28.26 17.89
CA SER A 1002 -5.31 27.19 18.41
C SER A 1002 -4.48 26.54 17.29
N MET A 1003 -3.36 25.91 17.66
CA MET A 1003 -2.48 25.19 16.74
C MET A 1003 -3.25 24.20 15.87
N GLU A 1004 -4.13 23.41 16.48
CA GLU A 1004 -4.88 22.35 15.82
C GLU A 1004 -5.86 22.92 14.80
N ASN A 1005 -6.42 24.11 15.02
CA ASN A 1005 -7.44 24.70 14.15
C ASN A 1005 -6.87 25.57 13.01
N LEU A 1006 -5.55 25.75 12.95
CA LEU A 1006 -4.92 26.50 11.86
C LEU A 1006 -5.23 25.90 10.48
N PRO A 1007 -5.46 26.72 9.45
CA PRO A 1007 -5.74 26.24 8.09
C PRO A 1007 -4.45 25.89 7.33
N ILE A 1008 -3.62 25.01 7.90
CA ILE A 1008 -2.34 24.56 7.32
C ILE A 1008 -2.29 23.04 7.21
N ASN A 1009 -1.22 22.51 6.60
CA ASN A 1009 -0.94 21.07 6.51
C ASN A 1009 -2.12 20.26 5.93
N ASN A 1010 -2.66 20.71 4.79
CA ASN A 1010 -3.83 20.09 4.14
C ASN A 1010 -5.05 19.94 5.07
N GLY A 1011 -5.22 20.89 6.00
CA GLY A 1011 -6.35 20.92 6.92
C GLY A 1011 -6.14 20.12 8.21
N SER A 1012 -4.96 19.55 8.48
CA SER A 1012 -4.66 18.90 9.75
C SER A 1012 -4.23 19.88 10.86
N GLY A 1013 -3.97 21.14 10.52
CA GLY A 1013 -3.45 22.14 11.46
C GLY A 1013 -1.99 21.91 11.86
N GLN A 1014 -1.56 22.62 12.90
CA GLN A 1014 -0.25 22.47 13.53
C GLN A 1014 -0.34 21.48 14.70
N SER A 1015 0.52 20.47 14.72
CA SER A 1015 0.53 19.48 15.82
C SER A 1015 1.45 19.86 16.97
N TYR A 1016 2.61 20.44 16.65
CA TYR A 1016 3.70 20.69 17.61
C TYR A 1016 4.56 21.88 17.18
N GLY A 1017 5.55 22.21 18.00
CA GLY A 1017 6.47 23.32 17.78
C GLY A 1017 6.05 24.59 18.49
N TYR A 1018 6.29 25.72 17.83
CA TYR A 1018 5.99 27.05 18.35
C TYR A 1018 4.96 27.76 17.48
N ILE A 1019 4.24 28.72 18.05
CA ILE A 1019 3.32 29.59 17.32
C ILE A 1019 3.49 31.01 17.80
N VAL A 1020 3.57 31.97 16.86
CA VAL A 1020 3.66 33.39 17.18
C VAL A 1020 2.36 34.08 16.84
N TYR A 1021 1.78 34.78 17.80
CA TYR A 1021 0.66 35.69 17.59
C TYR A 1021 1.18 37.13 17.63
N ARG A 1022 1.19 37.78 16.47
CA ARG A 1022 1.71 39.14 16.26
C ARG A 1022 0.58 40.12 16.05
N LYS A 1023 0.63 41.22 16.79
CA LYS A 1023 -0.27 42.36 16.64
C LYS A 1023 0.54 43.63 16.35
N LYS A 1024 0.23 44.30 15.25
CA LYS A 1024 0.83 45.59 14.86
C LYS A 1024 -0.08 46.76 15.23
N ASN A 1025 0.48 47.97 15.23
CA ASN A 1025 -0.24 49.23 15.45
C ASN A 1025 -0.94 49.29 16.81
N VAL A 1026 -0.29 48.76 17.86
CA VAL A 1026 -0.79 48.80 19.22
C VAL A 1026 -0.32 50.07 19.90
N LYS A 1027 -1.25 50.88 20.41
CA LYS A 1027 -0.92 52.03 21.26
C LYS A 1027 -0.73 51.57 22.71
N LEU A 1028 0.47 51.77 23.24
CA LEU A 1028 0.82 51.51 24.63
C LEU A 1028 0.94 52.83 25.40
N THR A 1029 0.19 52.99 26.49
CA THR A 1029 0.40 54.04 27.48
C THR A 1029 1.36 53.56 28.57
N ALA A 1030 1.91 54.48 29.36
CA ALA A 1030 2.68 54.12 30.55
C ALA A 1030 1.84 53.20 31.45
N LYS A 1031 2.42 52.06 31.84
CA LYS A 1031 1.77 51.01 32.65
C LYS A 1031 0.57 50.34 31.99
N SER A 1032 0.59 50.16 30.66
CA SER A 1032 -0.44 49.33 30.00
C SER A 1032 -0.39 47.90 30.54
N ILE A 1033 -1.54 47.26 30.78
CA ILE A 1033 -1.60 45.92 31.36
C ILE A 1033 -2.04 44.93 30.29
N LEU A 1034 -1.17 43.98 29.95
CA LEU A 1034 -1.51 42.82 29.13
C LEU A 1034 -1.99 41.69 30.05
N LYS A 1035 -3.17 41.12 29.79
CA LYS A 1035 -3.79 40.07 30.61
C LYS A 1035 -4.24 38.89 29.75
N ILE A 1036 -4.01 37.69 30.27
CA ILE A 1036 -4.60 36.44 29.77
C ILE A 1036 -5.43 35.81 30.88
N SER A 1037 -6.56 35.22 30.52
CA SER A 1037 -7.47 34.55 31.45
C SER A 1037 -7.37 33.03 31.37
N GLY A 1038 -7.43 32.35 32.51
CA GLY A 1038 -7.32 30.91 32.65
C GLY A 1038 -5.89 30.37 32.52
N TYR A 1039 -5.78 29.05 32.51
CA TYR A 1039 -4.53 28.35 32.22
C TYR A 1039 -4.30 28.20 30.72
N ILE A 1040 -3.03 28.27 30.31
CA ILE A 1040 -2.61 28.16 28.91
C ILE A 1040 -1.95 26.81 28.58
N HIS A 1041 -1.53 26.04 29.60
CA HIS A 1041 -0.82 24.76 29.46
C HIS A 1041 0.40 24.77 28.52
N ASP A 1042 1.01 25.95 28.31
CA ASP A 1042 2.15 26.22 27.43
C ASP A 1042 3.03 27.33 28.06
N THR A 1043 4.11 27.76 27.41
CA THR A 1043 4.87 28.96 27.82
C THR A 1043 4.80 30.08 26.79
N ILE A 1044 4.59 31.32 27.22
CA ILE A 1044 4.48 32.51 26.35
C ILE A 1044 5.62 33.50 26.62
N GLN A 1045 6.38 33.86 25.60
CA GLN A 1045 7.25 35.03 25.63
C GLN A 1045 6.58 36.24 24.96
N VAL A 1046 6.76 37.42 25.53
CA VAL A 1046 6.17 38.69 25.09
C VAL A 1046 7.28 39.60 24.56
N TYR A 1047 7.20 39.92 23.27
CA TYR A 1047 8.10 40.87 22.63
C TYR A 1047 7.32 42.14 22.26
N VAL A 1048 7.94 43.30 22.50
CA VAL A 1048 7.43 44.59 22.03
C VAL A 1048 8.50 45.25 21.17
N ASN A 1049 8.19 45.49 19.88
CA ASN A 1049 9.14 45.99 18.87
C ASN A 1049 10.46 45.18 18.86
N GLY A 1050 10.37 43.85 18.99
CA GLY A 1050 11.52 42.94 19.01
C GLY A 1050 12.28 42.88 20.34
N LYS A 1051 11.87 43.63 21.38
CA LYS A 1051 12.46 43.57 22.74
C LYS A 1051 11.65 42.63 23.63
N LEU A 1052 12.28 41.60 24.17
CA LEU A 1052 11.67 40.67 25.12
C LEU A 1052 11.37 41.38 26.46
N LEU A 1053 10.17 41.18 27.01
CA LEU A 1053 9.73 41.83 28.24
C LEU A 1053 9.56 40.89 29.45
N ASN A 1054 9.10 39.65 29.25
CA ASN A 1054 9.01 38.65 30.33
C ASN A 1054 10.14 37.61 30.20
N LYS A 1055 10.72 37.19 31.33
CA LYS A 1055 11.80 36.18 31.38
C LYS A 1055 11.31 34.86 31.96
N ASN A 1056 10.09 34.43 31.60
CA ASN A 1056 9.45 33.25 32.17
C ASN A 1056 10.11 31.91 31.81
N VAL A 1057 11.13 31.94 30.97
CA VAL A 1057 12.07 30.83 30.71
C VAL A 1057 13.06 30.65 31.87
N VAL A 1058 13.24 31.63 32.75
CA VAL A 1058 14.09 31.53 33.95
C VAL A 1058 13.26 31.77 35.22
N ASP A 1059 12.24 32.62 35.13
CA ASP A 1059 11.32 32.95 36.22
C ASP A 1059 9.96 32.26 36.04
N THR A 1060 9.78 31.12 36.69
CA THR A 1060 8.55 30.33 36.62
C THR A 1060 7.36 30.95 37.36
N SER A 1061 7.50 32.16 37.93
CA SER A 1061 6.41 32.90 38.59
C SER A 1061 5.80 34.00 37.71
N GLY A 1062 6.40 34.28 36.55
CA GLY A 1062 6.03 35.37 35.66
C GLY A 1062 4.94 35.07 34.63
N PHE A 1063 4.39 36.13 34.01
CA PHE A 1063 3.34 36.07 32.98
C PHE A 1063 3.55 34.98 31.93
N GLY A 1064 2.47 34.26 31.59
CA GLY A 1064 2.48 33.28 30.52
C GLY A 1064 3.22 31.98 30.86
N PHE A 1065 3.38 31.64 32.14
CA PHE A 1065 3.85 30.34 32.60
C PHE A 1065 2.65 29.40 32.85
N TRP A 1066 2.76 28.13 32.43
CA TRP A 1066 1.60 27.21 32.38
C TRP A 1066 0.91 26.95 33.72
N LYS A 1067 1.60 27.13 34.87
CA LYS A 1067 1.01 26.93 36.21
C LYS A 1067 0.19 28.12 36.71
N LEU A 1068 0.20 29.25 36.02
CA LEU A 1068 -0.52 30.45 36.46
C LEU A 1068 -1.95 30.45 35.94
N ASN A 1069 -2.91 30.60 36.87
CA ASN A 1069 -4.32 30.85 36.55
C ASN A 1069 -4.57 32.35 36.48
N ASP A 1070 -4.93 32.85 35.31
CA ASP A 1070 -4.90 34.27 35.00
C ASP A 1070 -3.49 34.85 35.19
N SER A 1071 -2.96 35.54 34.18
CA SER A 1071 -1.69 36.25 34.37
C SER A 1071 -1.73 37.61 33.71
N SER A 1072 -1.02 38.56 34.31
CA SER A 1072 -0.86 39.89 33.76
C SER A 1072 0.58 40.37 33.80
N ILE A 1073 0.94 41.23 32.86
CA ILE A 1073 2.24 41.92 32.82
C ILE A 1073 2.02 43.40 32.53
N VAL A 1074 2.79 44.24 33.23
CA VAL A 1074 2.80 45.69 33.04
C VAL A 1074 3.82 46.06 31.97
N LEU A 1075 3.36 46.76 30.94
CA LEU A 1075 4.16 47.35 29.87
C LEU A 1075 4.48 48.80 30.26
N GLU A 1076 5.69 49.02 30.76
CA GLU A 1076 6.08 50.29 31.41
C GLU A 1076 6.27 51.46 30.43
N GLU A 1077 6.82 51.19 29.23
CA GLU A 1077 7.18 52.21 28.25
C GLU A 1077 5.99 52.60 27.36
N PRO A 1078 5.65 53.91 27.23
CA PRO A 1078 4.63 54.36 26.28
C PRO A 1078 5.17 54.32 24.84
N ILE A 1079 4.41 53.72 23.93
CA ILE A 1079 4.77 53.55 22.51
C ILE A 1079 3.52 53.80 21.67
N GLU A 1080 3.56 54.77 20.76
CA GLU A 1080 2.39 55.10 19.91
C GLU A 1080 2.08 54.03 18.86
N ASP A 1081 3.11 53.39 18.32
CA ASP A 1081 3.00 52.35 17.30
C ASP A 1081 3.87 51.14 17.68
N ALA A 1082 3.30 50.23 18.47
CA ALA A 1082 3.97 49.02 18.93
C ALA A 1082 3.54 47.80 18.10
N THR A 1083 4.52 46.94 17.81
CA THR A 1083 4.31 45.54 17.42
C THR A 1083 4.48 44.67 18.67
N VAL A 1084 3.43 43.94 19.04
CA VAL A 1084 3.41 43.01 20.17
C VAL A 1084 3.38 41.58 19.62
N ASP A 1085 4.37 40.77 19.97
CA ASP A 1085 4.37 39.34 19.67
C ASP A 1085 4.23 38.51 20.93
N LEU A 1086 3.44 37.45 20.82
CA LEU A 1086 3.30 36.39 21.81
C LEU A 1086 3.83 35.10 21.19
N VAL A 1087 5.04 34.71 21.61
CA VAL A 1087 5.68 33.48 21.14
C VAL A 1087 5.34 32.36 22.10
N VAL A 1088 4.64 31.34 21.62
CA VAL A 1088 4.10 30.25 22.44
C VAL A 1088 4.82 28.96 22.10
N CYS A 1089 5.41 28.31 23.11
CA CYS A 1089 5.99 26.98 22.99
C CYS A 1089 4.96 25.94 23.43
N ASN A 1090 4.61 25.00 22.55
CA ASN A 1090 3.82 23.83 22.93
C ASN A 1090 4.61 23.00 23.96
N MET A 1091 4.05 22.85 25.16
CA MET A 1091 4.70 22.09 26.23
C MET A 1091 4.37 20.59 26.23
N GLY A 1092 3.38 20.14 25.45
CA GLY A 1092 2.94 18.75 25.30
C GLY A 1092 1.48 18.55 25.73
N ARG A 1093 0.72 17.68 25.08
CA ARG A 1093 -0.67 17.35 25.48
C ARG A 1093 -0.67 16.23 26.51
N ASN A 1094 -1.69 16.25 27.36
CA ASN A 1094 -1.95 15.26 28.37
C ASN A 1094 -2.02 13.86 27.75
N ASN A 1095 -1.32 12.94 28.38
CA ASN A 1095 -1.13 11.57 27.92
C ASN A 1095 -1.62 10.53 28.93
N TYR A 1096 -2.25 10.96 30.04
CA TYR A 1096 -2.77 10.09 31.09
C TYR A 1096 -3.89 10.77 31.89
N GLY A 1097 -4.84 10.00 32.44
CA GLY A 1097 -5.87 10.50 33.36
C GLY A 1097 -7.30 10.54 32.81
N HIS A 1098 -8.14 11.39 33.40
CA HIS A 1098 -9.60 11.41 33.19
C HIS A 1098 -10.03 11.84 31.77
N LEU A 1099 -11.11 11.25 31.22
CA LEU A 1099 -11.60 11.56 29.87
C LEU A 1099 -11.96 13.04 29.66
N ASP A 1100 -12.46 13.72 30.70
CA ASP A 1100 -12.85 15.14 30.63
C ASP A 1100 -11.64 16.08 30.48
N THR A 1101 -10.42 15.56 30.65
CA THR A 1101 -9.20 16.34 30.43
C THR A 1101 -8.75 16.33 28.97
N PHE A 1102 -9.21 15.43 28.10
CA PHE A 1102 -8.65 15.21 26.75
C PHE A 1102 -9.00 16.26 25.68
N HIS A 1103 -9.74 17.31 26.03
CA HIS A 1103 -10.02 18.44 25.15
C HIS A 1103 -8.94 19.53 25.29
N GLN A 1104 -7.82 19.37 24.56
CA GLN A 1104 -6.57 20.08 24.87
C GLN A 1104 -5.93 20.75 23.66
N PHE A 1105 -6.54 21.87 23.26
CA PHE A 1105 -5.97 22.74 22.25
C PHE A 1105 -4.68 23.41 22.72
N LYS A 1106 -3.70 23.51 21.83
CA LYS A 1106 -2.40 24.15 22.05
C LYS A 1106 -2.31 25.53 21.42
N GLY A 1107 -1.38 26.34 21.89
CA GLY A 1107 -1.36 27.77 21.55
C GLY A 1107 -2.42 28.55 22.32
N ILE A 1108 -2.74 29.75 21.83
CA ILE A 1108 -3.72 30.64 22.47
C ILE A 1108 -4.99 30.65 21.63
N TRP A 1109 -6.10 30.36 22.29
CA TRP A 1109 -7.44 30.37 21.69
C TRP A 1109 -8.48 31.04 22.59
N ASN A 1110 -8.07 31.47 23.79
CA ASN A 1110 -8.82 32.35 24.67
C ASN A 1110 -8.44 33.82 24.39
N SER A 1111 -9.34 34.75 24.71
CA SER A 1111 -9.11 36.19 24.52
C SER A 1111 -7.94 36.71 25.37
N ILE A 1112 -7.19 37.65 24.78
CA ILE A 1112 -6.14 38.44 25.46
C ILE A 1112 -6.59 39.88 25.55
N PHE A 1113 -6.33 40.51 26.69
CA PHE A 1113 -6.76 41.87 26.98
C PHE A 1113 -5.57 42.80 27.15
N LEU A 1114 -5.66 44.00 26.58
CA LEU A 1114 -4.79 45.13 26.86
C LEU A 1114 -5.63 46.23 27.51
N ASN A 1115 -5.31 46.63 28.74
CA ASN A 1115 -6.09 47.61 29.50
C ASN A 1115 -7.60 47.28 29.54
N ASP A 1116 -7.90 46.00 29.83
CA ASP A 1116 -9.26 45.42 29.85
C ASP A 1116 -10.02 45.44 28.51
N GLN A 1117 -9.35 45.75 27.39
CA GLN A 1117 -9.90 45.63 26.04
C GLN A 1117 -9.32 44.43 25.31
N GLU A 1118 -10.18 43.61 24.70
CA GLU A 1118 -9.74 42.45 23.93
C GLU A 1118 -8.93 42.88 22.70
N ILE A 1119 -7.78 42.22 22.50
CA ILE A 1119 -6.95 42.40 21.31
C ILE A 1119 -7.44 41.46 20.20
N ILE A 1120 -7.82 42.04 19.08
CA ILE A 1120 -8.29 41.34 17.87
C ILE A 1120 -7.41 41.68 16.66
N ASN A 1121 -7.58 40.96 15.55
CA ASN A 1121 -6.84 41.08 14.28
C ASN A 1121 -5.34 40.79 14.43
N TRP A 1122 -5.03 39.50 14.43
CA TRP A 1122 -3.72 38.89 14.63
C TRP A 1122 -3.09 38.40 13.32
N GLU A 1123 -1.77 38.54 13.21
CA GLU A 1123 -0.94 37.74 12.32
C GLU A 1123 -0.44 36.51 13.11
N ILE A 1124 -0.57 35.31 12.55
CA ILE A 1124 -0.23 34.05 13.20
C ILE A 1124 0.84 33.31 12.38
N TYR A 1125 1.95 32.96 13.03
CA TYR A 1125 3.09 32.29 12.40
C TYR A 1125 3.39 30.94 13.07
N PRO A 1126 3.05 29.81 12.43
CA PRO A 1126 3.38 28.47 12.93
C PRO A 1126 4.83 28.09 12.62
N ILE A 1127 5.52 27.49 13.60
CA ILE A 1127 6.91 27.05 13.52
C ILE A 1127 7.00 25.57 13.90
N GLU A 1128 7.06 24.69 12.89
CA GLU A 1128 7.00 23.22 13.08
C GLU A 1128 8.36 22.51 12.97
N PHE A 1129 9.44 23.20 12.56
CA PHE A 1129 10.77 22.62 12.32
C PHE A 1129 10.77 21.41 11.36
N ARG A 1130 9.85 21.40 10.39
CA ARG A 1130 9.82 20.36 9.36
C ARG A 1130 11.09 20.43 8.51
N LYS A 1131 11.67 19.27 8.20
CA LYS A 1131 12.84 19.12 7.33
C LYS A 1131 12.76 19.93 6.03
N ALA A 1132 11.60 19.91 5.36
CA ALA A 1132 11.40 20.63 4.11
C ALA A 1132 11.54 22.17 4.23
N TRP A 1133 11.34 22.72 5.43
CA TRP A 1133 11.58 24.12 5.74
C TRP A 1133 13.01 24.36 6.22
N THR A 1134 13.53 23.53 7.14
CA THR A 1134 14.90 23.72 7.67
C THR A 1134 15.97 23.62 6.58
N GLU A 1135 15.75 22.79 5.54
CA GLU A 1135 16.64 22.68 4.36
C GLU A 1135 16.63 23.92 3.45
N LYS A 1136 15.63 24.80 3.57
CA LYS A 1136 15.45 26.00 2.74
C LYS A 1136 15.83 27.29 3.46
N LEU A 1137 16.38 27.20 4.67
CA LEU A 1137 16.80 28.37 5.43
C LEU A 1137 17.98 29.05 4.75
N GLU A 1138 17.78 30.31 4.38
CA GLU A 1138 18.75 31.14 3.68
C GLU A 1138 19.08 32.39 4.51
N ASN A 1139 19.98 33.24 4.00
CA ASN A 1139 20.38 34.50 4.66
C ASN A 1139 20.97 34.31 6.07
N TRP A 1140 21.77 33.26 6.25
CA TRP A 1140 22.59 33.05 7.43
C TRP A 1140 23.63 34.18 7.57
N MET A 1141 23.60 34.89 8.68
CA MET A 1141 24.57 35.94 9.00
C MET A 1141 25.74 35.37 9.80
N GLU A 1142 26.92 35.96 9.69
CA GLU A 1142 28.07 35.57 10.51
C GLU A 1142 27.79 35.82 12.00
N PHE A 1143 28.17 34.86 12.84
CA PHE A 1143 28.01 34.95 14.28
C PHE A 1143 29.29 35.49 14.95
N ASP A 1144 29.18 36.62 15.66
CA ASP A 1144 30.25 37.22 16.45
C ASP A 1144 29.95 37.09 17.95
N ALA A 1145 30.64 36.15 18.62
CA ALA A 1145 30.47 35.90 20.04
C ALA A 1145 30.82 37.11 20.95
N THR A 1146 31.57 38.10 20.45
CA THR A 1146 31.98 39.28 21.24
C THR A 1146 30.90 40.37 21.30
N ALA A 1147 29.89 40.29 20.43
CA ALA A 1147 28.76 41.23 20.36
C ALA A 1147 27.52 40.73 21.13
N SER A 1148 27.72 39.99 22.24
CA SER A 1148 26.70 39.20 22.95
C SER A 1148 25.43 39.95 23.38
N SER A 1149 25.48 41.28 23.55
CA SER A 1149 24.32 42.10 23.91
C SER A 1149 23.31 42.33 22.77
N ARG A 1150 23.60 41.87 21.53
CA ARG A 1150 22.76 42.07 20.34
C ARG A 1150 21.93 40.86 19.91
N PHE A 1151 22.12 39.70 20.53
CA PHE A 1151 21.50 38.45 20.07
C PHE A 1151 20.37 37.99 20.99
N GLY A 1152 19.27 37.53 20.37
CA GLY A 1152 18.01 37.14 21.00
C GLY A 1152 17.49 35.82 20.41
N MET A 1153 16.17 35.60 20.45
CA MET A 1153 15.57 34.41 19.84
C MET A 1153 16.02 34.20 18.37
N GLY A 1154 16.37 32.98 18.00
CA GLY A 1154 16.82 32.69 16.64
C GLY A 1154 17.40 31.30 16.44
N LEU A 1155 17.88 31.04 15.23
CA LEU A 1155 18.59 29.81 14.86
C LEU A 1155 20.09 30.06 14.82
N TYR A 1156 20.85 29.17 15.46
CA TYR A 1156 22.31 29.26 15.59
C TYR A 1156 22.94 27.99 15.05
N LYS A 1157 23.85 28.13 14.08
CA LYS A 1157 24.41 26.99 13.32
C LYS A 1157 25.89 26.79 13.60
N ALA A 1158 26.26 25.55 13.89
CA ALA A 1158 27.62 25.04 13.92
C ALA A 1158 27.80 23.86 12.94
N GLU A 1159 29.05 23.53 12.67
CA GLU A 1159 29.44 22.36 11.87
C GLU A 1159 30.37 21.47 12.69
N LEU A 1160 30.06 20.18 12.75
CA LEU A 1160 30.87 19.14 13.40
C LEU A 1160 31.42 18.19 12.33
N ASP A 1161 32.74 18.15 12.16
CA ASP A 1161 33.40 17.30 11.17
C ASP A 1161 33.96 16.04 11.84
N LEU A 1162 33.47 14.87 11.44
CA LEU A 1162 33.74 13.60 12.11
C LEU A 1162 34.48 12.62 11.19
N LYS A 1163 35.49 11.94 11.74
CA LYS A 1163 36.15 10.83 11.03
C LYS A 1163 35.35 9.53 11.15
N GLU A 1164 34.78 9.32 12.33
CA GLU A 1164 33.97 8.16 12.69
C GLU A 1164 32.78 8.66 13.51
N THR A 1165 31.70 7.89 13.52
CA THR A 1165 30.45 8.23 14.19
C THR A 1165 30.21 7.30 15.36
N GLU A 1166 30.11 7.89 16.54
CA GLU A 1166 29.85 7.28 17.84
C GLU A 1166 28.72 8.06 18.55
N ASP A 1167 28.06 7.40 19.49
CA ASP A 1167 27.01 8.01 20.31
C ASP A 1167 27.59 9.13 21.17
N THR A 1168 26.80 10.15 21.50
CA THR A 1168 27.24 11.29 22.33
C THR A 1168 26.05 11.95 23.01
N PHE A 1169 26.31 12.89 23.91
CA PHE A 1169 25.30 13.80 24.43
C PHE A 1169 25.63 15.24 24.03
N VAL A 1170 24.64 15.98 23.53
CA VAL A 1170 24.78 17.42 23.30
C VAL A 1170 24.57 18.14 24.63
N ASP A 1171 25.59 18.85 25.12
CA ASP A 1171 25.56 19.58 26.40
C ASP A 1171 24.89 20.95 26.22
N MET A 1172 23.72 21.08 26.86
CA MET A 1172 22.90 22.29 26.83
C MET A 1172 22.94 23.07 28.15
N SER A 1173 23.79 22.70 29.11
CA SER A 1173 23.85 23.30 30.45
C SER A 1173 24.18 24.80 30.47
N LYS A 1174 24.84 25.29 29.41
CA LYS A 1174 25.16 26.72 29.23
C LYS A 1174 24.10 27.49 28.43
N TRP A 1175 23.21 26.79 27.74
CA TRP A 1175 22.12 27.37 26.95
C TRP A 1175 20.89 27.65 27.83
N GLN A 1176 19.87 28.36 27.35
CA GLN A 1176 18.70 28.69 28.18
C GLN A 1176 17.52 27.78 27.90
N LYS A 1177 16.89 27.88 26.71
CA LYS A 1177 15.77 27.02 26.34
C LYS A 1177 15.60 26.99 24.83
N GLY A 1178 15.23 25.83 24.31
CA GLY A 1178 14.81 25.70 22.92
C GLY A 1178 14.95 24.29 22.39
N VAL A 1179 15.45 24.17 21.15
CA VAL A 1179 15.44 22.91 20.38
C VAL A 1179 16.76 22.70 19.67
N VAL A 1180 17.27 21.46 19.68
CA VAL A 1180 18.46 21.07 18.91
C VAL A 1180 18.04 20.30 17.66
N ILE A 1181 18.65 20.62 16.52
CA ILE A 1181 18.41 20.01 15.22
C ILE A 1181 19.77 19.54 14.68
N VAL A 1182 19.89 18.25 14.37
CA VAL A 1182 21.11 17.64 13.82
C VAL A 1182 20.80 17.08 12.45
N ASN A 1183 21.50 17.54 11.40
CA ASN A 1183 21.29 17.06 10.02
C ASN A 1183 19.81 17.07 9.57
N ASN A 1184 19.06 18.13 9.92
CA ASN A 1184 17.60 18.28 9.71
C ASN A 1184 16.70 17.30 10.49
N PHE A 1185 17.23 16.62 11.50
CA PHE A 1185 16.46 15.83 12.47
C PHE A 1185 16.33 16.63 13.78
N VAL A 1186 15.10 16.82 14.26
CA VAL A 1186 14.87 17.51 15.54
C VAL A 1186 15.18 16.56 16.67
N LEU A 1187 16.32 16.77 17.33
CA LEU A 1187 16.82 15.87 18.37
C LEU A 1187 15.92 15.87 19.60
N GLY A 1188 15.59 17.06 20.11
CA GLY A 1188 14.74 17.21 21.28
C GLY A 1188 14.74 18.62 21.83
N ARG A 1189 13.95 18.81 22.89
CA ARG A 1189 13.82 20.09 23.61
C ARG A 1189 14.82 20.13 24.77
N TYR A 1190 15.41 21.29 25.00
CA TYR A 1190 16.25 21.52 26.17
C TYR A 1190 15.75 22.73 26.96
N TRP A 1191 16.00 22.69 28.27
CA TRP A 1191 15.74 23.82 29.13
C TRP A 1191 16.65 23.77 30.35
N LYS A 1192 17.27 24.91 30.64
CA LYS A 1192 18.09 25.13 31.83
C LYS A 1192 17.34 24.93 33.16
N VAL A 1193 16.01 25.00 33.14
CA VAL A 1193 15.17 24.74 34.32
C VAL A 1193 14.67 23.30 34.26
N GLY A 1194 15.21 22.45 35.14
CA GLY A 1194 14.77 21.06 35.27
C GLY A 1194 15.94 20.07 35.22
N PRO A 1195 15.62 18.77 35.30
CA PRO A 1195 16.63 17.74 35.53
C PRO A 1195 17.51 17.49 34.29
N GLN A 1196 16.96 17.67 33.08
CA GLN A 1196 17.65 17.37 31.82
C GLN A 1196 18.54 18.53 31.35
N GLN A 1197 19.85 18.32 31.26
CA GLN A 1197 20.79 19.32 30.72
C GLN A 1197 21.57 18.84 29.48
N THR A 1198 21.31 17.61 29.05
CA THR A 1198 21.86 17.01 27.83
C THR A 1198 20.77 16.44 26.95
N LEU A 1199 21.06 16.30 25.66
CA LEU A 1199 20.24 15.53 24.71
C LEU A 1199 21.07 14.37 24.15
N TYR A 1200 20.56 13.15 24.27
CA TYR A 1200 21.20 11.98 23.69
C TYR A 1200 21.20 12.08 22.16
N LEU A 1201 22.38 11.92 21.54
CA LEU A 1201 22.61 11.97 20.10
C LEU A 1201 23.25 10.65 19.65
N PRO A 1202 22.44 9.71 19.12
CA PRO A 1202 22.95 8.42 18.67
C PRO A 1202 23.69 8.55 17.33
N ALA A 1203 24.74 7.75 17.15
CA ALA A 1203 25.63 7.69 16.00
C ALA A 1203 24.89 7.61 14.65
N PRO A 1204 23.77 6.87 14.49
CA PRO A 1204 23.05 6.81 13.22
C PRO A 1204 22.45 8.15 12.74
N LEU A 1205 22.34 9.18 13.60
CA LEU A 1205 21.95 10.54 13.19
C LEU A 1205 23.15 11.38 12.69
N LEU A 1206 24.36 10.87 12.88
CA LEU A 1206 25.61 11.45 12.42
C LEU A 1206 26.07 10.79 11.11
N LYS A 1207 26.96 11.47 10.40
CA LYS A 1207 27.65 10.93 9.22
C LYS A 1207 29.13 11.24 9.31
N THR A 1208 29.97 10.38 8.74
CA THR A 1208 31.37 10.72 8.48
C THR A 1208 31.45 11.98 7.60
N GLY A 1209 32.35 12.90 7.95
CA GLY A 1209 32.46 14.22 7.37
C GLY A 1209 31.62 15.27 8.12
N LYS A 1210 31.12 16.26 7.38
CA LYS A 1210 30.45 17.44 7.94
C LYS A 1210 29.01 17.15 8.41
N ASN A 1211 28.74 17.35 9.69
CA ASN A 1211 27.42 17.34 10.30
C ASN A 1211 26.99 18.77 10.62
N GLU A 1212 25.73 19.09 10.33
CA GLU A 1212 25.15 20.39 10.69
C GLU A 1212 24.41 20.27 12.02
N ILE A 1213 24.70 21.20 12.94
CA ILE A 1213 24.00 21.31 14.22
C ILE A 1213 23.41 22.71 14.30
N ILE A 1214 22.08 22.77 14.38
CA ILE A 1214 21.31 24.01 14.51
C ILE A 1214 20.63 24.00 15.87
N VAL A 1215 20.78 25.10 16.61
CA VAL A 1215 20.08 25.34 17.87
C VAL A 1215 19.07 26.46 17.67
N PHE A 1216 17.79 26.17 17.89
CA PHE A 1216 16.80 27.22 18.11
C PHE A 1216 16.89 27.61 19.59
N GLU A 1217 17.34 28.82 19.89
CA GLU A 1217 17.49 29.34 21.25
C GLU A 1217 16.50 30.49 21.47
N GLU A 1218 15.81 30.50 22.59
CA GLU A 1218 14.75 31.44 22.90
C GLU A 1218 15.23 32.74 23.55
N LEU A 1219 16.40 32.75 24.21
CA LEU A 1219 16.93 33.90 24.94
C LEU A 1219 18.30 34.35 24.41
N HIS A 1220 19.39 33.82 24.99
CA HIS A 1220 20.74 34.25 24.69
C HIS A 1220 21.56 33.04 24.22
N PRO A 1221 22.20 33.12 23.04
CA PRO A 1221 22.99 32.02 22.52
C PRO A 1221 24.31 31.85 23.27
N GLU A 1222 24.78 30.62 23.33
CA GLU A 1222 26.17 30.34 23.67
C GLU A 1222 27.03 30.35 22.39
N GLY A 1223 28.29 30.78 22.49
CA GLY A 1223 29.18 30.87 21.32
C GLY A 1223 29.66 29.52 20.79
N LYS A 1224 29.36 28.44 21.50
CA LYS A 1224 29.81 27.08 21.20
C LYS A 1224 28.77 26.03 21.60
N ILE A 1225 28.86 24.88 20.95
CA ILE A 1225 28.15 23.66 21.32
C ILE A 1225 29.18 22.68 21.89
N ALA A 1226 28.93 22.17 23.09
CA ALA A 1226 29.75 21.19 23.78
C ALA A 1226 29.09 19.79 23.70
N PHE A 1227 29.90 18.76 23.92
CA PHE A 1227 29.47 17.37 23.92
C PHE A 1227 29.98 16.66 25.17
N SER A 1228 29.26 15.63 25.62
CA SER A 1228 29.58 14.82 26.78
C SER A 1228 29.47 13.34 26.46
N SER A 1229 30.25 12.51 27.15
CA SER A 1229 30.13 11.05 27.14
C SER A 1229 29.07 10.53 28.12
N GLU A 1230 28.62 11.38 29.05
CA GLU A 1230 27.63 11.04 30.07
C GLU A 1230 26.49 12.07 30.10
N PRO A 1231 25.27 11.65 30.48
CA PRO A 1231 24.18 12.59 30.69
C PRO A 1231 24.48 13.54 31.86
N LEU A 1232 24.20 14.82 31.68
CA LEU A 1232 24.35 15.81 32.75
C LEU A 1232 22.99 16.09 33.37
N ASN A 1233 22.89 15.86 34.69
CA ASN A 1233 21.74 16.25 35.49
C ASN A 1233 22.17 17.32 36.50
N PHE A 1234 21.44 18.43 36.57
CA PHE A 1234 21.72 19.49 37.55
C PHE A 1234 20.79 19.37 38.77
N ASN A 1235 21.38 19.47 39.97
CA ASN A 1235 20.68 19.50 41.26
C ASN A 1235 20.44 20.93 41.80
N ASN A 1236 20.57 21.98 40.99
CA ASN A 1236 20.41 23.36 41.45
C ASN A 1236 18.92 23.75 41.56
N PHE A 1237 18.21 23.09 42.47
CA PHE A 1237 16.91 23.53 42.99
C PHE A 1237 17.05 24.41 44.24
N THR A 1238 18.25 24.91 44.54
CA THR A 1238 18.47 25.85 45.64
C THR A 1238 18.18 27.28 45.17
N ASN A 1239 16.94 27.72 45.39
CA ASN A 1239 16.47 29.13 45.47
C ASN A 1239 15.54 29.67 44.37
N ILE A 1240 14.60 28.89 43.81
CA ILE A 1240 13.48 29.46 43.04
C ILE A 1240 12.18 28.73 43.42
N VAL A 1241 11.62 29.08 44.58
CA VAL A 1241 10.22 28.82 44.99
C VAL A 1241 9.58 30.16 45.26
#